data_AF-A0AAD8SJ36-F1
#
_entry.id   AF-A0AAD8SJ36-F1
#
_cell.length_a   1.000
_cell.length_b   1.000
_cell.length_c   1.000
_cell.angle_alpha   90.00
_cell.angle_beta   90.00
_cell.angle_gamma   90.00
#
_symmetry.space_group_name_H-M   'P 1'
#
loop_
_entity.id
_entity.type
_entity.pdbx_description
1 polymer ?
#
loop_
_entity_poly.entity_id
_entity_poly.type
_entity_poly.pdbx_seq_one_letter_code
_entity_poly.pdbx_strand_id
1 'polypeptide(L)'
;MEAFRFFWEGDFRGLHVANQALVSLLPKRADAVEVKDFRPISLIHSVAKLMAKVLSSRLAPRMPELVGPQQSVFIRGRCLHDNFQLVHYTARKLHALKRDAILLKLDITKAFDTVDWAFLLEVLAKLGFGRKWISMGDPLSPLLFDTVMDVLHLMFERAANVGLLTELSASGFRHRTSMYADDVVTFIRPTEVDLRTCTQIVEDFGVASGLRTNLAKCSLHPIRCSQEQVALASSILGCEVASFPFKYLGLPLGLRKVTAAQLQPIVDSAASRLPPWCAKLLNRGGRTILVQSTLSAIPVHTMMSLDIPPKVVEALRKICRAFLWKGRQEVKGGHCLVAWDKVTSPKDLGGLGIPNLRLLNLALRCRWAWLQKVDPSKAWAEFNIQLPSLCTAIFDAATCYVLGNGERARFWSDRWLDGSSVAEIAPNVAKMVSRRRITACAVREGLAGQWLWDCGPDMDEAALPEFFMLWQRLANVHLVPEREDVLLWRWSTDGIYSAQSAYKAFFAGQVRAPISEEIWRSRAPYSCKFFAWLASKNRCWTADRLRRRGLPCPSACPLCDQEPETLQHLLLGCVVARETWAWALRCWGREEWLPDPDTDLLEWWTSRACPTAHRRDMRTAIILVFWCIWRHRNDVVFNGAVASHGAIRDKLFPSLNKVVFLDDDIVVQRDLSPLWEIDLEGKVNGAVETCRGEDNWVMSKRFRTYFNFSHPVIERSLDPEECAWAYGMNVFDLEAWRKTNIRDTYHFWLKENLKSGLTLWKFGTLPPALIAFRGHVHGMDPSWHMLGLGYQENTDIESVKKAAVVHYNGQCKPWLDIAFKNLQPFWTKHVNYSNDFIRNCHILEPQYDR
;
A
#
# COMPACT_ATOMS: atom_id res chain seq x y z
N MET A 1 -0.96 27.62 19.32
CA MET A 1 -0.35 27.29 20.63
C MET A 1 -1.25 27.73 21.79
N GLU A 2 -1.80 28.94 21.78
CA GLU A 2 -2.70 29.43 22.84
C GLU A 2 -3.96 28.58 23.04
N ALA A 3 -4.62 28.10 21.98
CA ALA A 3 -5.77 27.20 22.11
C ALA A 3 -5.45 25.90 22.89
N PHE A 4 -4.22 25.38 22.77
CA PHE A 4 -3.76 24.22 23.55
C PHE A 4 -3.49 24.58 25.01
N ARG A 5 -3.06 25.82 25.28
CA ARG A 5 -2.86 26.33 26.63
C ARG A 5 -4.20 26.47 27.36
N PHE A 6 -5.19 27.11 26.73
CA PHE A 6 -6.55 27.22 27.29
C PHE A 6 -7.17 25.83 27.52
N PHE A 7 -7.06 24.93 26.55
CA PHE A 7 -7.52 23.54 26.71
C PHE A 7 -6.82 22.82 27.87
N TRP A 8 -5.50 22.97 28.01
CA TRP A 8 -4.75 22.41 29.13
C TRP A 8 -5.12 23.08 30.46
N GLU A 9 -5.43 24.36 30.50
CA GLU A 9 -5.84 25.06 31.72
C GLU A 9 -7.29 24.77 32.12
N GLY A 10 -8.06 24.07 31.27
CA GLY A 10 -9.48 23.77 31.48
C GLY A 10 -10.39 24.94 31.12
N ASP A 11 -9.89 25.93 30.37
CA ASP A 11 -10.66 27.05 29.87
C ASP A 11 -11.36 26.67 28.56
N PHE A 12 -12.62 26.29 28.67
CA PHE A 12 -13.47 25.88 27.54
C PHE A 12 -14.35 27.01 26.99
N ARG A 13 -14.13 28.25 27.42
CA ARG A 13 -14.88 29.41 26.92
C ARG A 13 -14.57 29.60 25.43
N GLY A 14 -15.61 29.63 24.60
CA GLY A 14 -15.48 29.68 23.13
C GLY A 14 -15.40 28.32 22.42
N LEU A 15 -15.27 27.21 23.14
CA LEU A 15 -15.21 25.87 22.53
C LEU A 15 -16.52 25.51 21.81
N HIS A 16 -17.66 26.07 22.23
CA HIS A 16 -18.97 25.91 21.57
C HIS A 16 -18.98 26.37 20.11
N VAL A 17 -18.13 27.33 19.73
CA VAL A 17 -17.98 27.79 18.33
C VAL A 17 -17.26 26.74 17.48
N ALA A 18 -16.38 25.94 18.10
CA ALA A 18 -15.67 24.84 17.45
C ALA A 18 -16.36 23.47 17.61
N ASN A 19 -17.38 23.38 18.48
CA ASN A 19 -18.12 22.16 18.80
C ASN A 19 -19.34 21.97 17.88
N GLN A 20 -19.13 22.18 16.58
CA GLN A 20 -20.09 21.85 15.53
C GLN A 20 -19.57 20.65 14.73
N ALA A 21 -20.48 19.77 14.31
CA ALA A 21 -20.16 18.60 13.51
C ALA A 21 -21.00 18.56 12.23
N LEU A 22 -20.35 18.36 11.09
CA LEU A 22 -21.04 18.05 9.84
C LEU A 22 -21.25 16.53 9.77
N VAL A 23 -22.50 16.07 9.73
CA VAL A 23 -22.81 14.64 9.60
C VAL A 23 -22.82 14.25 8.12
N SER A 24 -21.90 13.38 7.72
CA SER A 24 -21.85 12.79 6.38
C SER A 24 -22.31 11.34 6.42
N LEU A 25 -23.16 10.93 5.48
CA LEU A 25 -23.64 9.55 5.37
C LEU A 25 -22.77 8.75 4.39
N LEU A 26 -22.06 7.74 4.87
CA LEU A 26 -21.30 6.82 4.01
C LEU A 26 -22.10 5.55 3.71
N PRO A 27 -22.30 5.17 2.43
CA PRO A 27 -23.02 3.95 2.09
C PRO A 27 -22.21 2.71 2.52
N LYS A 28 -22.85 1.77 3.22
CA LYS A 28 -22.25 0.49 3.63
C LYS A 28 -22.19 -0.52 2.48
N ARG A 29 -23.05 -0.36 1.47
CA ARG A 29 -23.19 -1.20 0.28
C ARG A 29 -23.45 -0.33 -0.95
N ALA A 30 -23.15 -0.85 -2.14
CA ALA A 30 -23.24 -0.09 -3.40
C ALA A 30 -24.69 0.33 -3.74
N ASP A 31 -25.66 -0.44 -3.26
CA ASP A 31 -27.11 -0.31 -3.44
C ASP A 31 -27.80 0.26 -2.18
N ALA A 32 -27.12 1.12 -1.42
CA ALA A 32 -27.67 1.69 -0.19
C ALA A 32 -28.86 2.62 -0.49
N VAL A 33 -30.04 2.29 0.06
CA VAL A 33 -31.28 3.08 -0.13
C VAL A 33 -31.84 3.54 1.21
N GLU A 34 -31.86 2.68 2.22
CA GLU A 34 -32.43 3.00 3.53
C GLU A 34 -31.40 3.65 4.45
N VAL A 35 -31.85 4.46 5.43
CA VAL A 35 -30.97 5.11 6.43
C VAL A 35 -30.06 4.11 7.14
N LYS A 36 -30.54 2.89 7.41
CA LYS A 36 -29.75 1.81 8.04
C LYS A 36 -28.58 1.34 7.17
N ASP A 37 -28.66 1.55 5.86
CA ASP A 37 -27.61 1.21 4.88
C ASP A 37 -26.47 2.23 4.88
N PHE A 38 -26.65 3.36 5.57
CA PHE A 38 -25.60 4.36 5.74
C PHE A 38 -24.95 4.26 7.11
N ARG A 39 -23.65 4.61 7.16
CA ARG A 39 -22.91 4.88 8.39
C ARG A 39 -22.76 6.40 8.52
N PRO A 40 -23.38 7.04 9.51
CA PRO A 40 -23.13 8.46 9.75
C PRO A 40 -21.70 8.65 10.26
N ILE A 41 -21.04 9.69 9.78
CA ILE A 41 -19.73 10.14 10.27
C ILE A 41 -19.86 11.61 10.64
N SER A 42 -19.58 11.92 11.90
CA SER A 42 -19.52 13.28 12.41
C SER A 42 -18.15 13.90 12.13
N LEU A 43 -18.12 14.85 11.20
CA LEU A 43 -16.92 15.62 10.87
C LEU A 43 -16.82 16.83 11.80
N ILE A 44 -16.09 16.66 12.91
CA ILE A 44 -15.81 17.73 13.87
C ILE A 44 -14.72 18.69 13.37
N HIS A 45 -14.66 19.88 13.96
CA HIS A 45 -13.65 20.90 13.66
C HIS A 45 -12.21 20.42 13.89
N SER A 46 -11.26 20.90 13.08
CA SER A 46 -9.86 20.45 13.09
C SER A 46 -9.15 20.68 14.43
N VAL A 47 -9.50 21.75 15.17
CA VAL A 47 -8.93 22.05 16.49
C VAL A 47 -9.22 20.93 17.49
N ALA A 48 -10.47 20.44 17.54
CA ALA A 48 -10.84 19.32 18.39
C ALA A 48 -10.10 18.04 17.98
N LYS A 49 -9.94 17.78 16.67
CA LYS A 49 -9.14 16.64 16.16
C LYS A 49 -7.67 16.72 16.55
N LEU A 50 -7.08 17.91 16.58
CA LEU A 50 -5.69 18.10 17.00
C LEU A 50 -5.52 17.82 18.49
N MET A 51 -6.42 18.32 19.34
CA MET A 51 -6.42 18.03 20.78
C MET A 51 -6.57 16.52 21.03
N ALA A 52 -7.54 15.88 20.39
CA ALA A 52 -7.75 14.43 20.38
C ALA A 52 -6.47 13.66 20.01
N LYS A 53 -5.83 14.09 18.93
CA LYS A 53 -4.66 13.43 18.40
C LYS A 53 -3.51 13.50 19.38
N VAL A 54 -3.27 14.66 20.00
CA VAL A 54 -2.24 14.84 21.03
C VAL A 54 -2.47 13.91 22.22
N LEU A 55 -3.70 13.85 22.72
CA LEU A 55 -4.04 12.95 23.82
C LEU A 55 -3.85 11.48 23.42
N SER A 56 -4.26 11.10 22.20
CA SER A 56 -4.18 9.72 21.71
C SER A 56 -2.74 9.28 21.52
N SER A 57 -1.88 10.18 21.04
CA SER A 57 -0.46 9.94 20.85
C SER A 57 0.28 9.76 22.18
N ARG A 58 -0.21 10.37 23.28
CA ARG A 58 0.33 10.17 24.63
C ARG A 58 -0.17 8.87 25.27
N LEU A 59 -1.43 8.50 25.02
CA LEU A 59 -2.03 7.28 25.57
C LEU A 59 -1.57 6.00 24.84
N ALA A 60 -1.45 6.04 23.51
CA ALA A 60 -1.18 4.85 22.68
C ALA A 60 0.04 4.00 23.11
N PRO A 61 1.18 4.57 23.55
CA PRO A 61 2.31 3.78 24.04
C PRO A 61 2.03 3.04 25.35
N ARG A 62 1.11 3.53 26.17
CA ARG A 62 0.73 2.95 27.48
C ARG A 62 -0.37 1.91 27.39
N MET A 63 -1.10 1.85 26.28
CA MET A 63 -2.22 0.92 26.10
C MET A 63 -1.87 -0.55 26.41
N PRO A 64 -0.69 -1.10 26.03
CA PRO A 64 -0.35 -2.49 26.37
C PRO A 64 -0.28 -2.78 27.89
N GLU A 65 -0.07 -1.75 28.72
CA GLU A 65 -0.04 -1.83 30.19
C GLU A 65 -1.46 -1.72 30.78
N LEU A 66 -2.41 -1.12 30.04
CA LEU A 66 -3.76 -0.81 30.52
C LEU A 66 -4.79 -1.86 30.12
N VAL A 67 -4.56 -2.61 29.04
CA VAL A 67 -5.49 -3.63 28.56
C VAL A 67 -4.80 -4.96 28.28
N GLY A 68 -5.46 -6.05 28.65
CA GLY A 68 -4.90 -7.40 28.52
C GLY A 68 -4.67 -7.84 27.06
N PRO A 69 -3.83 -8.88 26.84
CA PRO A 69 -3.33 -9.27 25.51
C PRO A 69 -4.39 -9.81 24.54
N GLN A 70 -5.59 -10.14 25.03
CA GLN A 70 -6.76 -10.56 24.26
C GLN A 70 -7.46 -9.41 23.50
N GLN A 71 -7.21 -8.16 23.88
CA GLN A 71 -7.69 -6.98 23.17
C GLN A 71 -6.61 -6.52 22.18
N SER A 72 -6.89 -6.49 20.88
CA SER A 72 -5.87 -6.10 19.88
C SER A 72 -6.22 -4.87 19.05
N VAL A 73 -7.43 -4.35 19.19
CA VAL A 73 -7.85 -3.16 18.46
C VAL A 73 -7.06 -1.93 18.93
N PHE A 74 -6.69 -1.05 17.98
CA PHE A 74 -6.00 0.23 18.18
C PHE A 74 -4.73 0.24 19.05
N ILE A 75 -4.22 -0.92 19.47
CA ILE A 75 -3.04 -1.05 20.32
C ILE A 75 -1.80 -1.30 19.45
N ARG A 76 -0.77 -0.47 19.66
CA ARG A 76 0.49 -0.57 18.93
C ARG A 76 1.13 -1.95 19.12
N GLY A 77 1.51 -2.59 18.02
CA GLY A 77 2.14 -3.91 18.04
C GLY A 77 1.17 -5.09 18.11
N ARG A 78 -0.13 -4.84 18.28
CA ARG A 78 -1.20 -5.84 18.14
C ARG A 78 -1.91 -5.66 16.81
N CYS A 79 -2.51 -6.73 16.29
CA CYS A 79 -3.25 -6.72 15.03
C CYS A 79 -4.46 -7.65 15.12
N LEU A 80 -5.46 -7.45 14.26
CA LEU A 80 -6.67 -8.29 14.23
C LEU A 80 -6.33 -9.79 14.05
N HIS A 81 -5.23 -10.08 13.34
CA HIS A 81 -4.82 -11.45 13.11
C HIS A 81 -4.41 -12.15 14.41
N ASP A 82 -3.96 -11.41 15.44
CA ASP A 82 -3.70 -11.96 16.78
C ASP A 82 -4.98 -12.57 17.39
N ASN A 83 -6.11 -11.84 17.34
CA ASN A 83 -7.42 -12.34 17.76
C ASN A 83 -7.87 -13.54 16.93
N PHE A 84 -7.70 -13.45 15.60
CA PHE A 84 -8.05 -14.57 14.73
C PHE A 84 -7.25 -15.82 15.10
N GLN A 85 -5.93 -15.71 15.33
CA GLN A 85 -5.10 -16.86 15.71
C GLN A 85 -5.54 -17.44 17.06
N LEU A 86 -5.82 -16.59 18.06
CA LEU A 86 -6.32 -17.03 19.36
C LEU A 86 -7.59 -17.88 19.19
N VAL A 87 -8.63 -17.33 18.57
CA VAL A 87 -9.92 -18.05 18.40
C VAL A 87 -9.75 -19.30 17.53
N HIS A 88 -9.00 -19.21 16.43
CA HIS A 88 -8.79 -20.31 15.49
C HIS A 88 -8.06 -21.48 16.13
N TYR A 89 -6.99 -21.23 16.88
CA TYR A 89 -6.23 -22.29 17.54
C TYR A 89 -6.95 -22.85 18.77
N THR A 90 -7.66 -22.02 19.55
CA THR A 90 -8.48 -22.51 20.67
C THR A 90 -9.56 -23.47 20.17
N ALA A 91 -10.35 -23.08 19.17
CA ALA A 91 -11.42 -23.91 18.62
C ALA A 91 -10.88 -25.26 18.08
N ARG A 92 -9.75 -25.22 17.37
CA ARG A 92 -9.11 -26.43 16.82
C ARG A 92 -8.50 -27.32 17.89
N LYS A 93 -7.90 -26.74 18.93
CA LYS A 93 -7.33 -27.51 20.06
C LYS A 93 -8.43 -28.22 20.84
N LEU A 94 -9.54 -27.53 21.16
CA LEU A 94 -10.70 -28.14 21.80
C LEU A 94 -11.29 -29.28 20.95
N HIS A 95 -11.43 -29.06 19.64
CA HIS A 95 -11.91 -30.09 18.72
C HIS A 95 -10.98 -31.32 18.64
N ALA A 96 -9.66 -31.09 18.63
CA ALA A 96 -8.63 -32.14 18.58
C ALA A 96 -8.57 -32.94 19.88
N LEU A 97 -8.72 -32.28 21.03
CA LEU A 97 -8.80 -32.91 22.36
C LEU A 97 -10.13 -33.62 22.60
N LYS A 98 -11.07 -33.58 21.65
CA LYS A 98 -12.44 -34.12 21.78
C LYS A 98 -13.18 -33.55 23.01
N ARG A 99 -12.92 -32.29 23.35
CA ARG A 99 -13.59 -31.58 24.44
C ARG A 99 -14.80 -30.84 23.90
N ASP A 100 -15.93 -31.01 24.56
CA ASP A 100 -17.18 -30.30 24.32
C ASP A 100 -17.07 -28.83 24.77
N ALA A 101 -17.40 -27.90 23.89
CA ALA A 101 -17.34 -26.47 24.16
C ALA A 101 -18.24 -25.70 23.21
N ILE A 102 -18.67 -24.52 23.63
CA ILE A 102 -19.42 -23.58 22.79
C ILE A 102 -18.54 -22.38 22.54
N LEU A 103 -18.37 -22.03 21.27
CA LEU A 103 -17.86 -20.73 20.86
C LEU A 103 -19.06 -19.79 20.74
N LEU A 104 -19.13 -18.80 21.63
CA LEU A 104 -20.16 -17.77 21.63
C LEU A 104 -19.58 -16.51 20.99
N LYS A 105 -20.18 -16.09 19.86
CA LYS A 105 -19.90 -14.79 19.25
C LYS A 105 -20.96 -13.80 19.73
N LEU A 106 -20.52 -12.77 20.44
CA LEU A 106 -21.37 -11.69 20.93
C LEU A 106 -21.42 -10.54 19.91
N ASP A 107 -22.56 -9.87 19.82
CA ASP A 107 -22.76 -8.66 19.03
C ASP A 107 -23.21 -7.53 19.97
N ILE A 108 -22.41 -6.47 20.09
CA ILE A 108 -22.73 -5.33 20.97
C ILE A 108 -23.45 -4.25 20.16
N THR A 109 -24.62 -3.83 20.64
CA THR A 109 -25.46 -2.88 19.90
C THR A 109 -24.85 -1.49 19.93
N LYS A 110 -24.50 -0.93 18.76
CA LYS A 110 -24.01 0.45 18.61
C LYS A 110 -22.88 0.80 19.60
N ALA A 111 -21.90 -0.09 19.71
CA ALA A 111 -20.95 -0.10 20.82
C ALA A 111 -20.26 1.24 21.13
N PHE A 112 -19.92 2.06 20.12
CA PHE A 112 -19.33 3.38 20.38
C PHE A 112 -20.35 4.43 20.86
N ASP A 113 -21.61 4.32 20.45
CA ASP A 113 -22.64 5.32 20.70
C ASP A 113 -23.34 5.12 22.06
N THR A 114 -23.20 3.94 22.67
CA THR A 114 -23.97 3.53 23.86
C THR A 114 -23.14 3.36 25.12
N VAL A 115 -21.84 3.68 25.10
CA VAL A 115 -21.01 3.65 26.31
C VAL A 115 -21.56 4.65 27.33
N ASP A 116 -21.81 4.18 28.54
CA ASP A 116 -22.16 5.04 29.66
C ASP A 116 -20.95 5.86 30.12
N TRP A 117 -21.13 7.18 30.17
CA TRP A 117 -20.04 8.10 30.51
C TRP A 117 -19.62 7.97 31.97
N ALA A 118 -20.54 7.75 32.91
CA ALA A 118 -20.18 7.62 34.32
C ALA A 118 -19.30 6.38 34.52
N PHE A 119 -19.68 5.26 33.91
CA PHE A 119 -18.89 4.03 33.93
C PHE A 119 -17.49 4.22 33.34
N LEU A 120 -17.39 4.86 32.16
CA LEU A 120 -16.10 5.16 31.54
C LEU A 120 -15.21 5.99 32.48
N LEU A 121 -15.76 7.04 33.09
CA LEU A 121 -14.99 7.90 33.99
C LEU A 121 -14.51 7.17 35.25
N GLU A 122 -15.32 6.25 35.78
CA GLU A 122 -14.93 5.38 36.90
C GLU A 122 -13.79 4.43 36.53
N VAL A 123 -13.86 3.80 35.35
CA VAL A 123 -12.78 2.93 34.83
C VAL A 123 -11.48 3.72 34.70
N LEU A 124 -11.53 4.93 34.15
CA LEU A 124 -10.33 5.78 34.03
C LEU A 124 -9.77 6.18 35.39
N ALA A 125 -10.63 6.53 36.35
CA ALA A 125 -10.18 6.82 37.71
C ALA A 125 -9.49 5.60 38.35
N LYS A 126 -10.04 4.39 38.14
CA LYS A 126 -9.45 3.14 38.66
C LYS A 126 -8.14 2.76 37.99
N LEU A 127 -7.98 3.04 36.70
CA LEU A 127 -6.72 2.88 35.97
C LEU A 127 -5.66 3.94 36.32
N GLY A 128 -5.96 4.86 37.24
CA GLY A 128 -5.01 5.85 37.75
C GLY A 128 -4.90 7.14 36.92
N PHE A 129 -5.86 7.41 36.03
CA PHE A 129 -5.87 8.68 35.29
C PHE A 129 -6.16 9.86 36.22
N GLY A 130 -5.35 10.91 36.12
CA GLY A 130 -5.53 12.12 36.93
C GLY A 130 -6.82 12.88 36.58
N ARG A 131 -7.40 13.59 37.56
CA ARG A 131 -8.65 14.36 37.39
C ARG A 131 -8.63 15.29 36.19
N LYS A 132 -7.49 15.94 35.95
CA LYS A 132 -7.29 16.85 34.82
C LYS A 132 -7.43 16.15 33.46
N TRP A 133 -7.01 14.89 33.36
CA TRP A 133 -7.16 14.09 32.15
C TRP A 133 -8.62 13.71 31.92
N ILE A 134 -9.27 13.25 32.99
CA ILE A 134 -10.69 12.90 33.01
C ILE A 134 -11.58 14.10 32.63
N SER A 135 -11.28 15.29 33.15
CA SER A 135 -12.06 16.51 32.88
C SER A 135 -11.89 17.08 31.47
N MET A 136 -10.93 16.60 30.67
CA MET A 136 -10.72 17.05 29.28
C MET A 136 -11.71 16.42 28.28
N GLY A 137 -12.60 15.53 28.73
CA GLY A 137 -13.96 15.39 28.20
C GLY A 137 -14.23 14.71 26.85
N ASP A 138 -13.38 14.76 25.81
CA ASP A 138 -13.51 14.00 24.52
C ASP A 138 -12.29 14.28 23.58
N PRO A 139 -11.93 13.56 22.46
CA PRO A 139 -12.48 12.44 21.67
C PRO A 139 -11.48 11.30 21.41
N LEU A 140 -11.13 10.56 22.47
CA LEU A 140 -10.29 9.36 22.39
C LEU A 140 -11.09 8.08 22.16
N SER A 141 -12.30 8.20 21.59
CA SER A 141 -13.32 7.15 21.59
C SER A 141 -12.81 5.74 21.30
N PRO A 142 -11.83 5.50 20.40
CA PRO A 142 -11.40 4.14 20.14
C PRO A 142 -10.53 3.53 21.26
N LEU A 143 -9.56 4.28 21.80
CA LEU A 143 -8.63 3.76 22.82
C LEU A 143 -9.29 3.64 24.19
N LEU A 144 -10.16 4.59 24.55
CA LEU A 144 -10.90 4.53 25.80
C LEU A 144 -11.95 3.43 25.78
N PHE A 145 -12.61 3.23 24.63
CA PHE A 145 -13.52 2.11 24.44
C PHE A 145 -12.82 0.76 24.71
N ASP A 146 -11.57 0.58 24.28
CA ASP A 146 -10.82 -0.64 24.57
C ASP A 146 -10.63 -0.87 26.08
N THR A 147 -10.45 0.19 26.88
CA THR A 147 -10.35 0.07 28.35
C THR A 147 -11.67 -0.32 29.01
N VAL A 148 -12.80 0.17 28.50
CA VAL A 148 -14.14 -0.21 28.94
C VAL A 148 -14.41 -1.68 28.58
N MET A 149 -14.10 -2.08 27.34
CA MET A 149 -14.27 -3.45 26.89
C MET A 149 -13.39 -4.44 27.66
N ASP A 150 -12.20 -4.02 28.12
CA ASP A 150 -11.34 -4.91 28.90
C ASP A 150 -11.95 -5.32 30.24
N VAL A 151 -12.85 -4.52 30.81
CA VAL A 151 -13.60 -4.88 32.03
C VAL A 151 -14.42 -6.15 31.83
N LEU A 152 -15.05 -6.33 30.66
CA LEU A 152 -15.79 -7.56 30.34
C LEU A 152 -14.87 -8.79 30.40
N HIS A 153 -13.64 -8.68 29.89
CA HIS A 153 -12.67 -9.76 30.01
C HIS A 153 -12.28 -10.03 31.46
N LEU A 154 -12.01 -8.98 32.25
CA LEU A 154 -11.67 -9.11 33.67
C LEU A 154 -12.79 -9.79 34.47
N MET A 155 -14.06 -9.56 34.10
CA MET A 155 -15.20 -10.26 34.71
C MET A 155 -15.16 -11.77 34.39
N PHE A 156 -14.91 -12.15 33.13
CA PHE A 156 -14.74 -13.56 32.75
C PHE A 156 -13.53 -14.22 33.43
N GLU A 157 -12.41 -13.51 33.50
CA GLU A 157 -11.20 -13.99 34.16
C GLU A 157 -11.44 -14.17 35.66
N ARG A 158 -12.06 -13.21 36.32
CA ARG A 158 -12.41 -13.30 37.74
C ARG A 158 -13.32 -14.48 38.01
N ALA A 159 -14.37 -14.67 37.21
CA ALA A 159 -15.30 -15.79 37.33
C ALA A 159 -14.61 -17.15 37.16
N ALA A 160 -13.65 -17.27 36.24
CA ALA A 160 -12.83 -18.48 36.11
C ALA A 160 -11.92 -18.69 37.33
N ASN A 161 -11.24 -17.64 37.81
CA ASN A 161 -10.32 -17.71 38.94
C ASN A 161 -11.00 -18.06 40.27
N VAL A 162 -12.27 -17.67 40.46
CA VAL A 162 -13.07 -18.05 41.64
C VAL A 162 -13.82 -19.37 41.46
N GLY A 163 -13.66 -20.06 40.33
CA GLY A 163 -14.27 -21.36 40.06
C GLY A 163 -15.75 -21.34 39.64
N LEU A 164 -16.31 -20.17 39.28
CA LEU A 164 -17.68 -20.06 38.76
C LEU A 164 -17.80 -20.51 37.30
N LEU A 165 -16.68 -20.50 36.57
CA LEU A 165 -16.59 -21.00 35.20
C LEU A 165 -15.62 -22.17 35.14
N THR A 166 -16.07 -23.27 34.56
CA THR A 166 -15.28 -24.49 34.45
C THR A 166 -14.08 -24.30 33.51
N GLU A 167 -12.95 -24.93 33.83
CA GLU A 167 -11.78 -24.93 32.94
C GLU A 167 -12.09 -25.59 31.58
N LEU A 168 -11.58 -24.99 30.50
CA LEU A 168 -11.81 -25.49 29.13
C LEU A 168 -11.01 -26.77 28.83
N SER A 169 -9.86 -26.96 29.47
CA SER A 169 -9.14 -28.24 29.48
C SER A 169 -8.16 -28.32 30.65
N ALA A 170 -7.83 -29.56 31.05
CA ALA A 170 -6.81 -29.86 32.06
C ALA A 170 -5.39 -29.40 31.70
N SER A 171 -5.13 -29.04 30.43
CA SER A 171 -3.85 -28.46 30.02
C SER A 171 -3.76 -26.96 30.32
N GLY A 172 -4.83 -26.35 30.83
CA GLY A 172 -5.03 -24.91 30.92
C GLY A 172 -5.19 -24.26 29.55
N PHE A 173 -6.13 -23.33 29.42
CA PHE A 173 -6.12 -22.29 28.39
C PHE A 173 -5.94 -20.98 29.14
N ARG A 174 -4.92 -20.18 28.80
CA ARG A 174 -4.69 -18.91 29.48
C ARG A 174 -5.78 -17.88 29.19
N HIS A 175 -6.36 -17.94 28.00
CA HIS A 175 -7.36 -16.97 27.55
C HIS A 175 -8.59 -17.67 26.98
N ARG A 176 -9.77 -17.35 27.54
CA ARG A 176 -11.07 -17.88 27.07
C ARG A 176 -11.86 -16.91 26.20
N THR A 177 -11.47 -15.64 26.19
CA THR A 177 -12.16 -14.55 25.48
C THR A 177 -11.19 -13.85 24.53
N SER A 178 -11.69 -13.45 23.36
CA SER A 178 -11.00 -12.66 22.35
C SER A 178 -11.86 -11.44 22.03
N MET A 179 -11.26 -10.25 22.07
CA MET A 179 -11.99 -8.99 21.81
C MET A 179 -11.29 -8.20 20.72
N TYR A 180 -12.05 -7.79 19.72
CA TYR A 180 -11.62 -6.86 18.69
C TYR A 180 -12.68 -5.77 18.56
N ALA A 181 -12.56 -4.71 19.37
CA ALA A 181 -13.62 -3.72 19.58
C ALA A 181 -14.94 -4.41 19.98
N ASP A 182 -15.98 -4.30 19.15
CA ASP A 182 -17.30 -4.88 19.33
C ASP A 182 -17.40 -6.37 18.94
N ASP A 183 -16.45 -6.89 18.16
CA ASP A 183 -16.37 -8.31 17.81
C ASP A 183 -15.79 -9.13 18.98
N VAL A 184 -16.66 -9.57 19.89
CA VAL A 184 -16.29 -10.39 21.06
C VAL A 184 -16.59 -11.87 20.81
N VAL A 185 -15.62 -12.73 21.11
CA VAL A 185 -15.77 -14.19 21.08
C VAL A 185 -15.33 -14.79 22.41
N THR A 186 -16.14 -15.67 23.00
CA THR A 186 -15.78 -16.40 24.21
C THR A 186 -16.03 -17.90 24.09
N PHE A 187 -15.26 -18.71 24.80
CA PHE A 187 -15.38 -20.16 24.86
C PHE A 187 -15.92 -20.59 26.22
N ILE A 188 -16.98 -21.39 26.20
CA ILE A 188 -17.75 -21.78 27.40
C ILE A 188 -17.98 -23.29 27.39
N ARG A 189 -17.99 -23.93 28.57
CA ARG A 189 -18.41 -25.33 28.68
C ARG A 189 -19.94 -25.42 28.54
N PRO A 190 -20.48 -26.48 27.90
CA PRO A 190 -21.92 -26.64 27.73
C PRO A 190 -22.59 -27.19 29.00
N THR A 191 -22.34 -26.56 30.14
CA THR A 191 -22.98 -26.88 31.44
C THR A 191 -23.94 -25.75 31.80
N GLU A 192 -25.03 -26.07 32.49
CA GLU A 192 -26.02 -25.07 32.89
C GLU A 192 -25.40 -23.95 33.72
N VAL A 193 -24.50 -24.29 34.65
CA VAL A 193 -23.77 -23.33 35.50
C VAL A 193 -22.95 -22.37 34.64
N ASP A 194 -22.10 -22.87 33.75
CA ASP A 194 -21.25 -22.01 32.92
C ASP A 194 -22.07 -21.10 31.98
N LEU A 195 -23.17 -21.63 31.41
CA LEU A 195 -24.05 -20.89 30.51
C LEU A 195 -24.80 -19.76 31.23
N ARG A 196 -25.34 -20.02 32.43
CA ARG A 196 -26.01 -19.01 33.25
C ARG A 196 -25.02 -17.97 33.76
N THR A 197 -23.84 -18.38 34.23
CA THR A 197 -22.78 -17.46 34.66
C THR A 197 -22.35 -16.54 33.50
N CYS A 198 -22.20 -17.07 32.28
CA CYS A 198 -21.90 -16.23 31.11
C CYS A 198 -23.02 -15.22 30.84
N THR A 199 -24.27 -15.64 30.91
CA THR A 199 -25.43 -14.75 30.68
C THR A 199 -25.43 -13.61 31.70
N GLN A 200 -25.24 -13.93 32.98
CA GLN A 200 -25.17 -12.94 34.05
C GLN A 200 -24.02 -11.95 33.86
N ILE A 201 -22.82 -12.43 33.51
CA ILE A 201 -21.65 -11.55 33.27
C ILE A 201 -21.95 -10.53 32.16
N VAL A 202 -22.55 -11.00 31.06
CA VAL A 202 -22.88 -10.14 29.92
C VAL A 202 -23.97 -9.13 30.28
N GLU A 203 -24.98 -9.54 31.06
CA GLU A 203 -26.04 -8.66 31.56
C GLU A 203 -25.51 -7.61 32.53
N ASP A 204 -24.75 -8.02 33.54
CA ASP A 204 -24.14 -7.13 34.54
C ASP A 204 -23.24 -6.09 33.87
N PHE A 205 -22.40 -6.54 32.93
CA PHE A 205 -21.55 -5.64 32.15
C PHE A 205 -22.40 -4.68 31.32
N GLY A 206 -23.45 -5.15 30.65
CA GLY A 206 -24.33 -4.31 29.83
C GLY A 206 -25.12 -3.30 30.64
N VAL A 207 -25.51 -3.62 31.88
CA VAL A 207 -26.17 -2.70 32.82
C VAL A 207 -25.19 -1.64 33.30
N ALA A 208 -23.98 -2.03 33.69
CA ALA A 208 -22.98 -1.10 34.22
C ALA A 208 -22.41 -0.17 33.14
N SER A 209 -22.08 -0.71 31.97
CA SER A 209 -21.37 0.03 30.92
C SER A 209 -22.28 0.69 29.86
N GLY A 210 -23.58 0.38 29.87
CA GLY A 210 -24.50 0.73 28.78
C GLY A 210 -24.36 -0.12 27.51
N LEU A 211 -23.34 -0.98 27.42
CA LEU A 211 -23.04 -1.82 26.25
C LEU A 211 -23.89 -3.09 26.23
N ARG A 212 -25.15 -2.96 25.79
CA ARG A 212 -26.08 -4.09 25.71
C ARG A 212 -25.81 -4.98 24.49
N THR A 213 -25.83 -6.28 24.71
CA THR A 213 -25.71 -7.29 23.66
C THR A 213 -27.01 -7.44 22.87
N ASN A 214 -26.87 -7.69 21.57
CA ASN A 214 -27.98 -8.02 20.69
C ASN A 214 -28.10 -9.54 20.55
N LEU A 215 -28.92 -10.16 21.40
CA LEU A 215 -29.10 -11.62 21.40
C LEU A 215 -29.52 -12.18 20.04
N ALA A 216 -30.31 -11.42 19.25
CA ALA A 216 -30.74 -11.83 17.92
C ALA A 216 -29.61 -11.84 16.87
N LYS A 217 -28.47 -11.20 17.14
CA LYS A 217 -27.28 -11.20 16.28
C LYS A 217 -26.12 -12.00 16.86
N CYS A 218 -26.17 -12.32 18.15
CA CYS A 218 -25.27 -13.26 18.77
C CYS A 218 -25.45 -14.64 18.13
N SER A 219 -24.36 -15.41 18.04
CA SER A 219 -24.41 -16.76 17.48
C SER A 219 -23.57 -17.71 18.33
N LEU A 220 -24.12 -18.90 18.57
CA LEU A 220 -23.44 -19.97 19.30
C LEU A 220 -22.99 -21.07 18.31
N HIS A 221 -21.74 -21.50 18.43
CA HIS A 221 -21.12 -22.48 17.54
C HIS A 221 -20.64 -23.69 18.34
N PRO A 222 -21.35 -24.83 18.25
CA PRO A 222 -21.01 -26.02 19.03
C PRO A 222 -19.71 -26.69 18.56
N ILE A 223 -18.87 -27.11 19.52
CA ILE A 223 -17.66 -27.89 19.29
C ILE A 223 -17.80 -29.19 20.08
N ARG A 224 -17.95 -30.32 19.38
CA ARG A 224 -18.05 -31.67 20.00
C ARG A 224 -19.19 -31.81 21.04
N CYS A 225 -20.23 -30.99 20.97
CA CYS A 225 -21.39 -31.07 21.87
C CYS A 225 -22.40 -32.13 21.41
N SER A 226 -23.15 -32.69 22.36
CA SER A 226 -24.35 -33.50 22.08
C SER A 226 -25.54 -32.62 21.68
N GLN A 227 -26.58 -33.21 21.09
CA GLN A 227 -27.79 -32.48 20.72
C GLN A 227 -28.51 -31.88 21.94
N GLU A 228 -28.50 -32.57 23.07
CA GLU A 228 -29.03 -32.09 24.36
C GLU A 228 -28.27 -30.86 24.86
N GLN A 229 -26.94 -30.88 24.80
CA GLN A 229 -26.09 -29.75 25.18
C GLN A 229 -26.33 -28.52 24.31
N VAL A 230 -26.54 -28.72 23.00
CA VAL A 230 -26.86 -27.63 22.07
C VAL A 230 -28.24 -27.05 22.36
N ALA A 231 -29.24 -27.90 22.63
CA ALA A 231 -30.58 -27.46 23.00
C ALA A 231 -30.58 -26.67 24.31
N LEU A 232 -29.87 -27.17 25.33
CA LEU A 232 -29.67 -26.47 26.61
C LEU A 232 -29.04 -25.09 26.39
N ALA A 233 -27.93 -25.03 25.65
CA ALA A 233 -27.24 -23.78 25.37
C ALA A 233 -28.08 -22.77 24.61
N SER A 234 -28.82 -23.21 23.60
CA SER A 234 -29.71 -22.35 22.82
C SER A 234 -30.85 -21.81 23.70
N SER A 235 -31.40 -22.63 24.60
CA SER A 235 -32.46 -22.21 25.52
C SER A 235 -32.00 -21.18 26.56
N ILE A 236 -30.78 -21.31 27.10
CA ILE A 236 -30.25 -20.41 28.13
C ILE A 236 -29.71 -19.11 27.51
N LEU A 237 -28.91 -19.21 26.45
CA LEU A 237 -28.25 -18.06 25.84
C LEU A 237 -29.17 -17.27 24.90
N GLY A 238 -30.27 -17.87 24.43
CA GLY A 238 -31.21 -17.22 23.50
C GLY A 238 -30.61 -16.85 22.13
N CYS A 239 -29.48 -17.46 21.74
CA CYS A 239 -28.75 -17.15 20.51
C CYS A 239 -29.04 -18.18 19.41
N GLU A 240 -28.87 -17.77 18.15
CA GLU A 240 -28.96 -18.67 16.99
C GLU A 240 -27.82 -19.71 17.01
N VAL A 241 -28.16 -20.98 16.75
CA VAL A 241 -27.19 -22.05 16.58
C VAL A 241 -26.61 -22.00 15.17
N ALA A 242 -25.33 -21.69 15.06
CA ALA A 242 -24.61 -21.61 13.80
C ALA A 242 -23.54 -22.71 13.67
N SER A 243 -23.13 -23.00 12.43
CA SER A 243 -22.18 -24.07 12.13
C SER A 243 -20.83 -23.56 11.65
N PHE A 244 -19.77 -24.32 11.91
CA PHE A 244 -18.48 -24.12 11.26
C PHE A 244 -18.50 -24.60 9.80
N PRO A 245 -17.76 -23.94 8.88
CA PRO A 245 -17.03 -22.70 9.09
C PRO A 245 -17.94 -21.47 9.04
N PHE A 246 -17.52 -20.38 9.67
CA PHE A 246 -18.17 -19.07 9.55
C PHE A 246 -17.15 -17.95 9.39
N LYS A 247 -17.61 -16.72 9.11
CA LYS A 247 -16.74 -15.55 8.90
C LYS A 247 -16.48 -14.84 10.23
N TYR A 248 -15.21 -14.72 10.63
CA TYR A 248 -14.75 -13.96 11.79
C TYR A 248 -13.61 -13.02 11.37
N LEU A 249 -13.72 -11.72 11.68
CA LEU A 249 -12.74 -10.68 11.30
C LEU A 249 -12.38 -10.70 9.79
N GLY A 250 -13.36 -10.99 8.95
CA GLY A 250 -13.18 -11.07 7.50
C GLY A 250 -12.62 -12.39 6.97
N LEU A 251 -12.32 -13.36 7.84
CA LEU A 251 -11.65 -14.63 7.50
C LEU A 251 -12.55 -15.84 7.80
N PRO A 252 -12.44 -16.94 7.03
CA PRO A 252 -13.15 -18.17 7.34
C PRO A 252 -12.50 -18.86 8.54
N LEU A 253 -13.27 -19.06 9.59
CA LEU A 253 -12.88 -19.77 10.80
C LEU A 253 -13.53 -21.15 10.80
N GLY A 254 -12.74 -22.20 10.98
CA GLY A 254 -13.22 -23.58 10.96
C GLY A 254 -12.38 -24.52 11.79
N LEU A 255 -12.98 -25.64 12.20
CA LEU A 255 -12.34 -26.67 13.03
C LEU A 255 -11.31 -27.53 12.28
N ARG A 256 -11.27 -27.41 10.95
CA ARG A 256 -10.39 -28.17 10.05
C ARG A 256 -9.61 -27.24 9.12
N LYS A 257 -8.74 -27.79 8.26
CA LYS A 257 -8.03 -27.00 7.26
C LYS A 257 -9.03 -26.37 6.28
N VAL A 258 -8.85 -25.08 6.02
CA VAL A 258 -9.73 -24.32 5.13
C VAL A 258 -9.61 -24.85 3.69
N THR A 259 -10.73 -25.05 3.02
CA THR A 259 -10.80 -25.60 1.66
C THR A 259 -10.68 -24.50 0.61
N ALA A 260 -10.39 -24.88 -0.64
CA ALA A 260 -10.34 -23.92 -1.74
C ALA A 260 -11.71 -23.25 -1.98
N ALA A 261 -12.82 -23.98 -1.78
CA ALA A 261 -14.17 -23.45 -1.93
C ALA A 261 -14.47 -22.33 -0.90
N GLN A 262 -14.02 -22.51 0.35
CA GLN A 262 -14.18 -21.51 1.41
C GLN A 262 -13.37 -20.22 1.15
N LEU A 263 -12.36 -20.28 0.29
CA LEU A 263 -11.50 -19.13 -0.09
C LEU A 263 -11.81 -18.59 -1.49
N GLN A 264 -12.82 -19.14 -2.17
CA GLN A 264 -13.29 -18.65 -3.46
C GLN A 264 -13.65 -17.16 -3.46
N PRO A 265 -14.28 -16.58 -2.40
CA PRO A 265 -14.59 -15.15 -2.37
C PRO A 265 -13.39 -14.22 -2.55
N ILE A 266 -12.17 -14.66 -2.22
CA ILE A 266 -10.95 -13.87 -2.43
C ILE A 266 -10.57 -13.83 -3.92
N VAL A 267 -10.76 -14.96 -4.61
CA VAL A 267 -10.57 -15.06 -6.07
C VAL A 267 -11.61 -14.19 -6.78
N ASP A 268 -12.87 -14.27 -6.33
CA ASP A 268 -13.97 -13.48 -6.90
C ASP A 268 -13.75 -11.99 -6.66
N SER A 269 -13.26 -11.60 -5.48
CA SER A 269 -12.87 -10.22 -5.17
C SER A 269 -11.74 -9.72 -6.07
N ALA A 270 -10.77 -10.57 -6.44
CA ALA A 270 -9.75 -10.20 -7.42
C ALA A 270 -10.31 -10.07 -8.84
N ALA A 271 -11.23 -10.96 -9.23
CA ALA A 271 -11.88 -10.93 -10.54
C ALA A 271 -12.81 -9.72 -10.70
N SER A 272 -13.55 -9.34 -9.66
CA SER A 272 -14.50 -8.22 -9.70
C SER A 272 -13.82 -6.84 -9.83
N ARG A 273 -12.52 -6.74 -9.56
CA ARG A 273 -11.74 -5.52 -9.84
C ARG A 273 -11.46 -5.27 -11.31
N LEU A 274 -11.50 -6.31 -12.16
CA LEU A 274 -11.07 -6.18 -13.55
C LEU A 274 -12.02 -5.33 -14.42
N PRO A 275 -13.35 -5.48 -14.37
CA PRO A 275 -14.25 -4.75 -15.27
C PRO A 275 -14.15 -3.22 -15.15
N PRO A 276 -14.13 -2.62 -13.93
CA PRO A 276 -14.03 -1.16 -13.77
C PRO A 276 -12.73 -0.55 -14.32
N TRP A 277 -11.65 -1.32 -14.41
CA TRP A 277 -10.33 -0.79 -14.80
C TRP A 277 -10.14 -0.53 -16.29
N CYS A 278 -11.16 -0.76 -17.12
CA CYS A 278 -11.13 -0.45 -18.56
C CYS A 278 -9.81 -0.87 -19.22
N ALA A 279 -9.40 -2.12 -19.02
CA ALA A 279 -8.04 -2.58 -19.28
C ALA A 279 -7.50 -2.29 -20.69
N LYS A 280 -8.39 -2.11 -21.68
CA LYS A 280 -8.04 -1.68 -23.05
C LYS A 280 -7.33 -0.33 -23.10
N LEU A 281 -7.66 0.61 -22.21
CA LEU A 281 -7.06 1.95 -22.12
C LEU A 281 -5.73 1.95 -21.35
N LEU A 282 -5.41 0.85 -20.66
CA LEU A 282 -4.20 0.73 -19.86
C LEU A 282 -3.08 0.04 -20.67
N ASN A 283 -1.93 0.70 -20.75
CA ASN A 283 -0.70 0.04 -21.20
C ASN A 283 -0.25 -1.03 -20.18
N ARG A 284 0.67 -1.92 -20.60
CA ARG A 284 1.17 -3.01 -19.74
C ARG A 284 1.83 -2.50 -18.45
N GLY A 285 2.41 -1.30 -18.49
CA GLY A 285 2.95 -0.63 -17.31
C GLY A 285 1.89 -0.32 -16.26
N GLY A 286 0.82 0.37 -16.66
CA GLY A 286 -0.32 0.64 -15.78
C GLY A 286 -0.95 -0.63 -15.22
N ARG A 287 -1.11 -1.66 -16.05
CA ARG A 287 -1.60 -2.97 -15.58
C ARG A 287 -0.66 -3.63 -14.57
N THR A 288 0.66 -3.51 -14.75
CA THR A 288 1.65 -4.02 -13.78
C THR A 288 1.46 -3.38 -12.41
N ILE A 289 1.23 -2.06 -12.36
CA ILE A 289 1.01 -1.34 -11.11
C ILE A 289 -0.27 -1.81 -10.41
N LEU A 290 -1.38 -2.00 -11.14
CA LEU A 290 -2.63 -2.51 -10.56
C LEU A 290 -2.52 -3.96 -10.07
N VAL A 291 -1.77 -4.81 -10.78
CA VAL A 291 -1.46 -6.16 -10.29
C VAL A 291 -0.70 -6.07 -8.96
N GLN A 292 0.36 -5.25 -8.91
CA GLN A 292 1.22 -5.16 -7.75
C GLN A 292 0.54 -4.52 -6.52
N SER A 293 -0.19 -3.43 -6.73
CA SER A 293 -0.76 -2.61 -5.65
C SER A 293 -2.16 -3.04 -5.23
N THR A 294 -2.93 -3.69 -6.10
CA THR A 294 -4.30 -4.11 -5.82
C THR A 294 -4.46 -5.62 -5.82
N LEU A 295 -4.25 -6.29 -6.96
CA LEU A 295 -4.55 -7.74 -7.05
C LEU A 295 -3.68 -8.58 -6.11
N SER A 296 -2.40 -8.23 -5.97
CA SER A 296 -1.48 -8.88 -5.03
C SER A 296 -1.76 -8.53 -3.56
N ALA A 297 -2.47 -7.44 -3.28
CA ALA A 297 -2.80 -7.01 -1.92
C ALA A 297 -4.08 -7.67 -1.38
N ILE A 298 -5.05 -7.96 -2.26
CA ILE A 298 -6.33 -8.62 -1.91
C ILE A 298 -6.14 -9.88 -1.04
N PRO A 299 -5.26 -10.84 -1.38
CA PRO A 299 -5.13 -12.05 -0.57
C PRO A 299 -4.28 -11.86 0.71
N VAL A 300 -3.61 -10.72 0.91
CA VAL A 300 -2.65 -10.53 2.02
C VAL A 300 -3.31 -10.72 3.37
N HIS A 301 -4.52 -10.17 3.56
CA HIS A 301 -5.28 -10.32 4.80
C HIS A 301 -5.48 -11.78 5.20
N THR A 302 -5.79 -12.63 4.21
CA THR A 302 -5.95 -14.08 4.40
C THR A 302 -4.62 -14.79 4.55
N MET A 303 -3.61 -14.44 3.74
CA MET A 303 -2.28 -15.03 3.79
C MET A 303 -1.56 -14.81 5.13
N MET A 304 -1.89 -13.72 5.82
CA MET A 304 -1.38 -13.46 7.16
C MET A 304 -1.83 -14.53 8.14
N SER A 305 -3.10 -14.95 8.14
CA SER A 305 -3.56 -15.93 9.13
C SER A 305 -3.56 -17.39 8.65
N LEU A 306 -3.83 -17.62 7.36
CA LEU A 306 -4.14 -18.93 6.82
C LEU A 306 -3.10 -19.40 5.79
N ASP A 307 -2.85 -20.71 5.78
CA ASP A 307 -2.13 -21.39 4.70
C ASP A 307 -3.08 -21.55 3.50
N ILE A 308 -2.81 -20.82 2.41
CA ILE A 308 -3.71 -20.79 1.26
C ILE A 308 -3.49 -22.06 0.42
N PRO A 309 -4.56 -22.82 0.10
CA PRO A 309 -4.44 -23.99 -0.76
C PRO A 309 -3.79 -23.64 -2.11
N PRO A 310 -2.91 -24.50 -2.67
CA PRO A 310 -2.24 -24.25 -3.95
C PRO A 310 -3.22 -23.92 -5.09
N LYS A 311 -4.42 -24.52 -5.09
CA LYS A 311 -5.49 -24.26 -6.06
C LYS A 311 -5.94 -22.80 -6.08
N VAL A 312 -6.01 -22.15 -4.91
CA VAL A 312 -6.43 -20.74 -4.79
C VAL A 312 -5.30 -19.81 -5.24
N VAL A 313 -4.06 -20.11 -4.85
CA VAL A 313 -2.87 -19.37 -5.34
C VAL A 313 -2.80 -19.44 -6.87
N GLU A 314 -3.09 -20.60 -7.45
CA GLU A 314 -3.12 -20.79 -8.90
C GLU A 314 -4.23 -19.98 -9.58
N ALA A 315 -5.42 -19.92 -9.00
CA ALA A 315 -6.53 -19.13 -9.52
C ALA A 315 -6.18 -17.62 -9.54
N LEU A 316 -5.65 -17.10 -8.44
CA LEU A 316 -5.16 -15.71 -8.36
C LEU A 316 -4.02 -15.44 -9.35
N ARG A 317 -3.08 -16.39 -9.47
CA ARG A 317 -1.99 -16.33 -10.45
C ARG A 317 -2.53 -16.19 -11.88
N LYS A 318 -3.53 -16.98 -12.25
CA LYS A 318 -4.15 -16.93 -13.58
C LYS A 318 -4.75 -15.55 -13.87
N ILE A 319 -5.49 -14.99 -12.91
CA ILE A 319 -6.08 -13.65 -13.00
C ILE A 319 -5.00 -12.58 -13.20
N CYS A 320 -3.99 -12.53 -12.31
CA CYS A 320 -2.90 -11.55 -12.39
C CYS A 320 -2.15 -11.65 -13.72
N ARG A 321 -1.86 -12.87 -14.16
CA ARG A 321 -1.15 -13.13 -15.43
C ARG A 321 -1.98 -12.69 -16.63
N ALA A 322 -3.26 -13.03 -16.67
CA ALA A 322 -4.13 -12.68 -17.78
C ALA A 322 -4.36 -11.17 -17.89
N PHE A 323 -4.57 -10.52 -16.75
CA PHE A 323 -4.77 -9.09 -16.71
C PHE A 323 -3.51 -8.34 -17.16
N LEU A 324 -2.32 -8.73 -16.66
CA LEU A 324 -1.06 -8.11 -17.07
C LEU A 324 -0.87 -8.13 -18.60
N TRP A 325 -0.99 -9.31 -19.22
CA TRP A 325 -0.62 -9.49 -20.62
C TRP A 325 -1.71 -9.08 -21.61
N LYS A 326 -2.98 -9.30 -21.28
CA LYS A 326 -4.10 -9.08 -22.21
C LYS A 326 -5.22 -8.19 -21.68
N GLY A 327 -5.20 -7.80 -20.40
CA GLY A 327 -6.25 -6.96 -19.83
C GLY A 327 -7.58 -7.69 -19.75
N ARG A 328 -7.54 -9.01 -19.54
CA ARG A 328 -8.70 -9.91 -19.44
C ARG A 328 -8.51 -10.87 -18.27
N GLN A 329 -9.56 -11.58 -17.90
CA GLN A 329 -9.52 -12.57 -16.81
C GLN A 329 -8.74 -13.84 -17.18
N GLU A 330 -8.70 -14.20 -18.47
CA GLU A 330 -8.01 -15.39 -18.97
C GLU A 330 -7.06 -15.10 -20.13
N VAL A 331 -6.03 -15.95 -20.26
CA VAL A 331 -5.00 -15.81 -21.30
C VAL A 331 -4.41 -17.16 -21.72
N LYS A 332 -4.28 -17.37 -23.04
CA LYS A 332 -3.53 -18.50 -23.61
C LYS A 332 -2.03 -18.29 -23.49
N GLY A 333 -1.25 -19.38 -23.35
CA GLY A 333 0.19 -19.33 -23.11
C GLY A 333 0.98 -18.50 -24.14
N GLY A 334 0.59 -18.55 -25.42
CA GLY A 334 1.25 -17.81 -26.50
C GLY A 334 1.21 -16.27 -26.37
N HIS A 335 0.35 -15.73 -25.51
CA HIS A 335 0.23 -14.30 -25.26
C HIS A 335 1.16 -13.77 -24.16
N CYS A 336 1.74 -14.65 -23.35
CA CYS A 336 2.65 -14.28 -22.27
C CYS A 336 4.09 -14.25 -22.81
N LEU A 337 4.74 -13.09 -22.78
CA LEU A 337 6.09 -12.94 -23.39
C LEU A 337 7.22 -13.47 -22.50
N VAL A 338 7.01 -13.47 -21.18
CA VAL A 338 7.97 -13.88 -20.15
C VAL A 338 7.28 -14.87 -19.21
N ALA A 339 8.00 -15.91 -18.80
CA ALA A 339 7.53 -16.89 -17.83
C ALA A 339 7.13 -16.21 -16.50
N TRP A 340 6.01 -16.65 -15.91
CA TRP A 340 5.45 -15.97 -14.74
C TRP A 340 6.40 -15.94 -13.54
N ASP A 341 7.17 -17.00 -13.31
CA ASP A 341 8.11 -17.03 -12.19
C ASP A 341 9.20 -15.95 -12.31
N LYS A 342 9.66 -15.68 -13.54
CA LYS A 342 10.57 -14.57 -13.86
C LYS A 342 9.89 -13.20 -13.79
N VAL A 343 8.58 -13.11 -14.09
CA VAL A 343 7.79 -11.88 -13.89
C VAL A 343 7.73 -11.54 -12.40
N THR A 344 7.50 -12.54 -11.54
CA THR A 344 7.34 -12.39 -10.10
C THR A 344 8.65 -12.35 -9.31
N SER A 345 9.79 -12.43 -9.99
CA SER A 345 11.08 -12.22 -9.34
C SER A 345 11.21 -10.75 -8.88
N PRO A 346 11.98 -10.49 -7.81
CA PRO A 346 12.43 -9.15 -7.45
C PRO A 346 13.07 -8.42 -8.64
N LYS A 347 12.97 -7.09 -8.64
CA LYS A 347 13.48 -6.25 -9.75
C LYS A 347 15.00 -6.41 -9.94
N ASP A 348 15.74 -6.46 -8.84
CA ASP A 348 17.18 -6.74 -8.77
C ASP A 348 17.58 -8.11 -9.30
N LEU A 349 16.63 -9.04 -9.39
CA LEU A 349 16.80 -10.36 -10.03
C LEU A 349 16.20 -10.40 -11.45
N GLY A 350 15.87 -9.23 -12.00
CA GLY A 350 15.38 -9.05 -13.35
C GLY A 350 13.88 -9.33 -13.54
N GLY A 351 13.07 -9.31 -12.48
CA GLY A 351 11.60 -9.38 -12.61
C GLY A 351 10.93 -8.00 -12.67
N LEU A 352 9.59 -7.98 -12.58
CA LEU A 352 8.80 -6.74 -12.57
C LEU A 352 8.55 -6.20 -11.14
N GLY A 353 8.90 -6.97 -10.11
CA GLY A 353 8.57 -6.65 -8.72
C GLY A 353 7.12 -6.96 -8.33
N ILE A 354 6.40 -7.73 -9.14
CA ILE A 354 5.13 -8.35 -8.73
C ILE A 354 5.47 -9.46 -7.72
N PRO A 355 4.86 -9.51 -6.53
CA PRO A 355 5.18 -10.55 -5.56
C PRO A 355 4.69 -11.92 -6.03
N ASN A 356 5.52 -12.94 -5.82
CA ASN A 356 5.11 -14.33 -5.95
C ASN A 356 4.20 -14.67 -4.76
N LEU A 357 2.91 -14.88 -5.05
CA LEU A 357 1.88 -15.08 -4.03
C LEU A 357 2.14 -16.30 -3.12
N ARG A 358 2.78 -17.36 -3.63
CA ARG A 358 3.15 -18.53 -2.82
C ARG A 358 4.24 -18.17 -1.81
N LEU A 359 5.33 -17.55 -2.28
CA LEU A 359 6.43 -17.14 -1.42
C LEU A 359 6.01 -16.03 -0.45
N LEU A 360 5.12 -15.13 -0.87
CA LEU A 360 4.53 -14.11 0.00
C LEU A 360 3.70 -14.73 1.13
N ASN A 361 2.87 -15.74 0.84
CA ASN A 361 2.12 -16.44 1.89
C ASN A 361 3.06 -17.11 2.91
N LEU A 362 4.12 -17.78 2.45
CA LEU A 362 5.12 -18.37 3.34
C LEU A 362 5.84 -17.31 4.18
N ALA A 363 6.31 -16.22 3.55
CA ALA A 363 6.97 -15.12 4.24
C ALA A 363 6.09 -14.53 5.35
N LEU A 364 4.81 -14.25 5.05
CA LEU A 364 3.84 -13.74 6.02
C LEU A 364 3.56 -14.73 7.15
N ARG A 365 3.56 -16.04 6.88
CA ARG A 365 3.36 -17.10 7.89
C ARG A 365 4.55 -17.19 8.85
N CYS A 366 5.77 -16.95 8.40
CA CYS A 366 6.94 -17.01 9.26
C CYS A 366 6.93 -15.92 10.37
N ARG A 367 6.09 -14.88 10.23
CA ARG A 367 5.82 -13.87 11.28
C ARG A 367 5.38 -14.51 12.60
N TRP A 368 4.57 -15.56 12.54
CA TRP A 368 3.99 -16.16 13.75
C TRP A 368 5.02 -16.91 14.57
N ALA A 369 5.93 -17.66 13.93
CA ALA A 369 7.04 -18.29 14.63
C ALA A 369 8.00 -17.25 15.22
N TRP A 370 8.25 -16.15 14.49
CA TRP A 370 9.03 -15.04 15.04
C TRP A 370 8.40 -14.49 16.31
N LEU A 371 7.15 -14.05 16.23
CA LEU A 371 6.42 -13.44 17.35
C LEU A 371 6.29 -14.40 18.54
N GLN A 372 6.09 -15.70 18.30
CA GLN A 372 6.03 -16.70 19.37
C GLN A 372 7.35 -16.78 20.16
N LYS A 373 8.49 -16.61 19.50
CA LYS A 373 9.81 -16.64 20.14
C LYS A 373 10.16 -15.32 20.81
N VAL A 374 9.84 -14.17 20.22
CA VAL A 374 10.24 -12.84 20.75
C VAL A 374 9.24 -12.25 21.75
N ASP A 375 7.96 -12.54 21.61
CA ASP A 375 6.88 -11.95 22.41
C ASP A 375 5.93 -13.05 22.95
N PRO A 376 6.35 -13.77 24.01
CA PRO A 376 5.55 -14.83 24.61
C PRO A 376 4.31 -14.31 25.35
N SER A 377 4.14 -12.98 25.47
CA SER A 377 2.97 -12.36 26.11
C SER A 377 1.72 -12.37 25.22
N LYS A 378 1.88 -12.65 23.91
CA LYS A 378 0.76 -12.74 22.98
C LYS A 378 -0.22 -13.83 23.41
N ALA A 379 -1.51 -13.51 23.40
CA ALA A 379 -2.55 -14.44 23.87
C ALA A 379 -2.57 -15.79 23.13
N TRP A 380 -2.16 -15.82 21.86
CA TRP A 380 -2.08 -17.04 21.06
C TRP A 380 -0.74 -17.79 21.19
N ALA A 381 0.26 -17.24 21.89
CA ALA A 381 1.61 -17.83 21.98
C ALA A 381 1.65 -19.20 22.65
N GLU A 382 0.62 -19.57 23.42
CA GLU A 382 0.47 -20.89 24.04
C GLU A 382 0.22 -22.03 23.03
N PHE A 383 -0.10 -21.71 21.77
CA PHE A 383 -0.38 -22.72 20.74
C PHE A 383 0.84 -23.07 19.90
N ASN A 384 1.02 -24.35 19.59
CA ASN A 384 2.04 -24.78 18.64
C ASN A 384 1.59 -24.50 17.20
N ILE A 385 2.08 -23.41 16.62
CA ILE A 385 1.74 -22.96 15.26
C ILE A 385 2.46 -23.85 14.24
N GLN A 386 1.69 -24.74 13.61
CA GLN A 386 2.19 -25.57 12.52
C GLN A 386 2.50 -24.71 11.28
N LEU A 387 3.77 -24.66 10.91
CA LEU A 387 4.26 -23.99 9.70
C LEU A 387 4.52 -25.01 8.58
N PRO A 388 4.35 -24.62 7.29
CA PRO A 388 4.82 -25.44 6.18
C PRO A 388 6.33 -25.67 6.26
N SER A 389 6.80 -26.85 5.87
CA SER A 389 8.21 -27.27 5.98
C SER A 389 9.21 -26.26 5.41
N LEU A 390 8.91 -25.69 4.24
CA LEU A 390 9.77 -24.67 3.62
C LEU A 390 9.83 -23.36 4.43
N CYS A 391 8.73 -22.94 5.09
CA CYS A 391 8.77 -21.77 5.97
C CYS A 391 9.57 -22.08 7.23
N THR A 392 9.44 -23.29 7.81
CA THR A 392 10.29 -23.72 8.93
C THR A 392 11.77 -23.67 8.56
N ALA A 393 12.16 -24.31 7.45
CA ALA A 393 13.56 -24.33 7.02
C ALA A 393 14.14 -22.92 6.80
N ILE A 394 13.37 -22.01 6.21
CA ILE A 394 13.82 -20.62 6.01
C ILE A 394 13.82 -19.82 7.29
N PHE A 395 12.85 -20.05 8.18
CA PHE A 395 12.83 -19.43 9.50
C PHE A 395 14.08 -19.84 10.28
N ASP A 396 14.35 -21.13 10.37
CA ASP A 396 15.52 -21.67 11.07
C ASP A 396 16.83 -21.15 10.45
N ALA A 397 16.91 -21.07 9.12
CA ALA A 397 18.04 -20.46 8.43
C ALA A 397 18.11 -18.93 8.59
N ALA A 398 17.02 -18.26 8.89
CA ALA A 398 16.98 -16.81 9.08
C ALA A 398 17.32 -16.39 10.51
N THR A 399 17.16 -17.28 11.49
CA THR A 399 17.23 -16.93 12.90
C THR A 399 18.50 -17.42 13.57
N CYS A 400 19.03 -16.63 14.50
CA CYS A 400 20.14 -17.03 15.37
C CYS A 400 19.97 -16.36 16.72
N TYR A 401 20.26 -17.06 17.80
CA TYR A 401 20.32 -16.48 19.14
C TYR A 401 21.69 -15.86 19.41
N VAL A 402 21.70 -14.69 20.04
CA VAL A 402 22.82 -14.17 20.81
C VAL A 402 22.54 -14.53 22.26
N LEU A 403 23.44 -15.31 22.86
CA LEU A 403 23.27 -15.80 24.22
C LEU A 403 23.44 -14.67 25.23
N GLY A 404 22.50 -14.62 26.17
CA GLY A 404 22.65 -13.95 27.45
C GLY A 404 22.68 -15.01 28.52
N ASN A 405 21.56 -15.18 29.21
CA ASN A 405 21.42 -16.05 30.38
C ASN A 405 21.17 -17.54 30.02
N GLY A 406 20.96 -17.87 28.75
CA GLY A 406 20.81 -19.23 28.21
C GLY A 406 19.46 -19.91 28.46
N GLU A 407 18.45 -19.21 28.96
CA GLU A 407 17.15 -19.80 29.32
C GLU A 407 16.17 -19.93 28.15
N ARG A 408 16.26 -19.07 27.12
CA ARG A 408 15.29 -19.04 26.02
C ARG A 408 15.75 -19.88 24.83
N ALA A 409 17.05 -19.88 24.52
CA ALA A 409 17.61 -20.65 23.43
C ALA A 409 17.61 -22.15 23.75
N ARG A 410 17.24 -23.00 22.79
CA ARG A 410 17.30 -24.47 22.90
C ARG A 410 18.67 -24.98 22.49
N PHE A 411 19.31 -25.75 23.36
CA PHE A 411 20.68 -26.23 23.21
C PHE A 411 20.90 -26.99 21.90
N TRP A 412 20.03 -27.95 21.58
CA TRP A 412 20.23 -28.82 20.42
C TRP A 412 19.73 -28.24 19.10
N SER A 413 18.57 -27.57 19.13
CA SER A 413 17.79 -27.26 17.92
C SER A 413 17.90 -25.82 17.44
N ASP A 414 18.07 -24.84 18.34
CA ASP A 414 18.20 -23.44 17.93
C ASP A 414 19.64 -23.15 17.48
N ARG A 415 19.83 -22.19 16.56
CA ARG A 415 21.16 -21.74 16.14
C ARG A 415 21.70 -20.72 17.13
N TRP A 416 22.75 -21.07 17.86
CA TRP A 416 23.36 -20.19 18.86
C TRP A 416 24.88 -20.37 18.99
N LEU A 417 25.42 -21.50 18.50
CA LEU A 417 26.85 -21.80 18.53
C LEU A 417 27.45 -21.51 17.14
N ASP A 418 28.25 -20.45 17.03
CA ASP A 418 28.88 -20.01 15.77
C ASP A 418 27.90 -19.84 14.60
N GLY A 419 26.65 -19.44 14.87
CA GLY A 419 25.61 -19.28 13.86
C GLY A 419 24.94 -20.59 13.38
N SER A 420 25.24 -21.71 14.04
CA SER A 420 24.69 -23.04 13.78
C SER A 420 24.03 -23.63 15.02
N SER A 421 23.18 -24.63 14.84
CA SER A 421 22.66 -25.43 15.96
C SER A 421 23.63 -26.55 16.31
N VAL A 422 23.58 -27.05 17.54
CA VAL A 422 24.40 -28.19 17.93
C VAL A 422 24.08 -29.42 17.06
N ALA A 423 22.82 -29.63 16.70
CA ALA A 423 22.43 -30.72 15.80
C ALA A 423 22.95 -30.58 14.36
N GLU A 424 23.28 -29.36 13.90
CA GLU A 424 23.94 -29.13 12.61
C GLU A 424 25.45 -29.36 12.69
N ILE A 425 26.06 -29.01 13.83
CA ILE A 425 27.50 -29.18 14.08
C ILE A 425 27.84 -30.67 14.31
N ALA A 426 27.00 -31.38 15.07
CA ALA A 426 27.21 -32.76 15.51
C ALA A 426 25.97 -33.63 15.22
N PRO A 427 25.68 -33.94 13.94
CA PRO A 427 24.46 -34.65 13.55
C PRO A 427 24.39 -36.10 14.03
N ASN A 428 25.52 -36.81 14.17
CA ASN A 428 25.53 -38.18 14.68
C ASN A 428 25.33 -38.19 16.20
N VAL A 429 25.89 -37.23 16.94
CA VAL A 429 25.58 -37.05 18.37
C VAL A 429 24.10 -36.73 18.56
N ALA A 430 23.54 -35.81 17.76
CA ALA A 430 22.13 -35.45 17.87
C ALA A 430 21.15 -36.60 17.57
N LYS A 431 21.52 -37.59 16.74
CA LYS A 431 20.67 -38.77 16.49
C LYS A 431 20.50 -39.64 17.73
N MET A 432 21.46 -39.62 18.65
CA MET A 432 21.43 -40.38 19.89
C MET A 432 20.53 -39.72 20.95
N VAL A 433 20.30 -38.42 20.82
CA VAL A 433 19.50 -37.65 21.78
C VAL A 433 18.01 -37.81 21.50
N SER A 434 17.23 -38.08 22.55
CA SER A 434 15.78 -38.17 22.39
C SER A 434 15.17 -36.86 21.86
N ARG A 435 14.17 -36.97 20.98
CA ARG A 435 13.50 -35.82 20.36
C ARG A 435 12.95 -34.82 21.39
N ARG A 436 12.49 -35.30 22.54
CA ARG A 436 12.02 -34.46 23.64
C ARG A 436 13.13 -33.53 24.14
N ARG A 437 14.34 -34.06 24.35
CA ARG A 437 15.50 -33.29 24.82
C ARG A 437 15.99 -32.32 23.78
N ILE A 438 16.01 -32.71 22.50
CA ILE A 438 16.35 -31.81 21.38
C ILE A 438 15.49 -30.54 21.40
N THR A 439 14.19 -30.67 21.70
CA THR A 439 13.25 -29.55 21.69
C THR A 439 13.14 -28.79 23.01
N ALA A 440 13.56 -29.39 24.13
CA ALA A 440 13.28 -28.87 25.47
C ALA A 440 14.52 -28.36 26.21
N CYS A 441 15.70 -28.97 26.01
CA CYS A 441 16.90 -28.63 26.75
C CYS A 441 17.31 -27.17 26.47
N ALA A 442 17.33 -26.33 27.50
CA ALA A 442 17.77 -24.94 27.37
C ALA A 442 19.30 -24.87 27.28
N VAL A 443 19.86 -23.83 26.66
CA VAL A 443 21.32 -23.66 26.56
C VAL A 443 21.99 -23.65 27.93
N ARG A 444 21.37 -22.98 28.92
CA ARG A 444 21.85 -22.98 30.31
C ARG A 444 21.96 -24.38 30.89
N GLU A 445 20.91 -25.19 30.74
CA GLU A 445 20.89 -26.57 31.22
C GLU A 445 21.98 -27.39 30.51
N GLY A 446 22.04 -27.27 29.19
CA GLY A 446 23.05 -27.90 28.36
C GLY A 446 24.45 -27.58 28.83
N LEU A 447 24.82 -26.30 28.95
CA LEU A 447 26.14 -25.87 29.42
C LEU A 447 26.45 -26.25 30.87
N ALA A 448 25.43 -26.48 31.71
CA ALA A 448 25.59 -27.03 33.07
C ALA A 448 25.90 -28.55 33.08
N GLY A 449 26.16 -29.16 31.92
CA GLY A 449 26.54 -30.56 31.77
C GLY A 449 25.38 -31.48 31.37
N GLN A 450 24.18 -30.95 31.20
CA GLN A 450 23.00 -31.76 30.88
C GLN A 450 23.10 -32.47 29.52
N TRP A 451 23.81 -31.87 28.57
CA TRP A 451 23.99 -32.42 27.23
C TRP A 451 24.76 -33.76 27.22
N LEU A 452 25.61 -34.01 28.23
CA LEU A 452 26.35 -35.26 28.38
C LEU A 452 25.41 -36.42 28.70
N TRP A 453 24.49 -36.19 29.63
CA TRP A 453 23.46 -37.15 29.99
C TRP A 453 22.43 -37.35 28.86
N ASP A 454 22.19 -36.33 28.05
CA ASP A 454 21.29 -36.40 26.90
C ASP A 454 21.79 -37.38 25.83
N CYS A 455 23.11 -37.50 25.66
CA CYS A 455 23.75 -38.43 24.73
C CYS A 455 23.70 -39.88 25.22
N GLY A 456 23.72 -40.10 26.54
CA GLY A 456 23.83 -41.42 27.15
C GLY A 456 25.27 -42.00 27.11
N PRO A 457 25.49 -43.18 27.72
CA PRO A 457 26.82 -43.77 27.87
C PRO A 457 27.34 -44.48 26.60
N ASP A 458 26.45 -44.94 25.73
CA ASP A 458 26.79 -45.77 24.57
C ASP A 458 26.98 -44.89 23.32
N MET A 459 28.23 -44.51 23.00
CA MET A 459 28.55 -43.71 21.79
C MET A 459 29.06 -44.55 20.62
N ASP A 460 28.45 -44.34 19.46
CA ASP A 460 28.89 -44.92 18.19
C ASP A 460 30.24 -44.32 17.76
N GLU A 461 31.07 -45.12 17.06
CA GLU A 461 32.40 -44.71 16.58
C GLU A 461 32.33 -43.45 15.69
N ALA A 462 31.25 -43.29 14.92
CA ALA A 462 31.00 -42.12 14.09
C ALA A 462 30.63 -40.85 14.89
N ALA A 463 30.11 -40.99 16.11
CA ALA A 463 29.70 -39.86 16.96
C ALA A 463 30.86 -39.33 17.83
N LEU A 464 31.85 -40.16 18.15
CA LEU A 464 32.99 -39.78 19.01
C LEU A 464 33.76 -38.53 18.51
N PRO A 465 34.14 -38.41 17.22
CA PRO A 465 34.83 -37.20 16.74
C PRO A 465 33.98 -35.94 16.88
N GLU A 466 32.68 -36.03 16.59
CA GLU A 466 31.73 -34.93 16.72
C GLU A 466 31.56 -34.51 18.19
N PHE A 467 31.52 -35.48 19.11
CA PHE A 467 31.42 -35.23 20.54
C PHE A 467 32.63 -34.46 21.08
N PHE A 468 33.85 -34.88 20.75
CA PHE A 468 35.06 -34.16 21.20
C PHE A 468 35.13 -32.75 20.60
N MET A 469 34.79 -32.59 19.32
CA MET A 469 34.68 -31.27 18.70
C MET A 469 33.67 -30.39 19.44
N LEU A 470 32.48 -30.93 19.74
CA LEU A 470 31.43 -30.21 20.44
C LEU A 470 31.88 -29.81 21.84
N TRP A 471 32.50 -30.72 22.59
CA TRP A 471 33.07 -30.44 23.92
C TRP A 471 34.03 -29.25 23.90
N GLN A 472 34.98 -29.23 22.95
CA GLN A 472 35.94 -28.14 22.80
C GLN A 472 35.28 -26.80 22.47
N ARG A 473 34.27 -26.79 21.58
CA ARG A 473 33.53 -25.57 21.25
C ARG A 473 32.74 -25.03 22.43
N LEU A 474 32.06 -25.92 23.17
CA LEU A 474 31.24 -25.55 24.32
C LEU A 474 32.08 -25.00 25.48
N ALA A 475 33.31 -25.47 25.67
CA ALA A 475 34.20 -25.00 26.72
C ALA A 475 34.51 -23.49 26.64
N ASN A 476 34.36 -22.88 25.46
CA ASN A 476 34.61 -21.45 25.25
C ASN A 476 33.35 -20.57 25.40
N VAL A 477 32.18 -21.17 25.64
CA VAL A 477 30.90 -20.44 25.71
C VAL A 477 30.65 -19.98 27.14
N HIS A 478 30.47 -18.66 27.31
CA HIS A 478 30.18 -18.05 28.61
C HIS A 478 28.82 -17.35 28.57
N LEU A 479 27.97 -17.61 29.56
CA LEU A 479 26.67 -16.97 29.71
C LEU A 479 26.78 -15.67 30.50
N VAL A 480 25.87 -14.74 30.24
CA VAL A 480 25.72 -13.46 30.96
C VAL A 480 24.39 -13.49 31.72
N PRO A 481 24.38 -13.80 33.03
CA PRO A 481 23.15 -14.04 33.80
C PRO A 481 22.15 -12.88 33.77
N GLU A 482 22.63 -11.63 33.74
CA GLU A 482 21.81 -10.41 33.82
C GLU A 482 21.16 -10.00 32.49
N ARG A 483 21.45 -10.70 31.39
CA ARG A 483 20.91 -10.38 30.06
C ARG A 483 20.07 -11.54 29.53
N GLU A 484 18.89 -11.25 29.00
CA GLU A 484 18.12 -12.29 28.29
C GLU A 484 18.76 -12.65 26.95
N ASP A 485 18.53 -13.89 26.49
CA ASP A 485 18.88 -14.29 25.13
C ASP A 485 18.08 -13.48 24.10
N VAL A 486 18.75 -13.03 23.05
CA VAL A 486 18.13 -12.23 21.99
C VAL A 486 18.09 -13.03 20.69
N LEU A 487 16.90 -13.21 20.12
CA LEU A 487 16.74 -13.80 18.79
C LEU A 487 16.96 -12.73 17.71
N LEU A 488 17.90 -12.98 16.80
CA LEU A 488 18.20 -12.13 15.66
C LEU A 488 17.67 -12.71 14.35
N TRP A 489 17.11 -11.84 13.52
CA TRP A 489 16.79 -12.10 12.12
C TRP A 489 17.97 -11.69 11.22
N ARG A 490 18.74 -12.66 10.70
CA ARG A 490 20.00 -12.43 9.98
C ARG A 490 19.86 -11.68 8.66
N TRP A 491 18.66 -11.67 8.07
CA TRP A 491 18.39 -11.01 6.77
C TRP A 491 17.80 -9.61 6.89
N SER A 492 17.93 -8.97 8.06
CA SER A 492 17.63 -7.55 8.26
C SER A 492 18.80 -6.87 8.97
N THR A 493 19.00 -5.59 8.67
CA THR A 493 20.10 -4.79 9.24
C THR A 493 19.88 -4.45 10.71
N ASP A 494 18.62 -4.38 11.15
CA ASP A 494 18.21 -4.14 12.52
C ASP A 494 18.06 -5.44 13.35
N GLY A 495 18.28 -6.61 12.74
CA GLY A 495 18.05 -7.90 13.38
C GLY A 495 16.58 -8.24 13.66
N ILE A 496 15.61 -7.44 13.18
CA ILE A 496 14.18 -7.66 13.41
C ILE A 496 13.50 -8.25 12.16
N TYR A 497 12.67 -9.27 12.36
CA TYR A 497 11.85 -9.84 11.30
C TYR A 497 10.95 -8.78 10.64
N SER A 498 10.91 -8.82 9.30
CA SER A 498 9.86 -8.20 8.51
C SER A 498 9.38 -9.17 7.44
N ALA A 499 8.11 -9.08 7.04
CA ALA A 499 7.61 -9.88 5.93
C ALA A 499 8.40 -9.62 4.62
N GLN A 500 8.93 -8.41 4.45
CA GLN A 500 9.76 -8.06 3.30
C GLN A 500 11.13 -8.74 3.34
N SER A 501 11.83 -8.74 4.49
CA SER A 501 13.12 -9.42 4.63
C SER A 501 12.96 -10.94 4.51
N ALA A 502 11.90 -11.51 5.08
CA ALA A 502 11.55 -12.91 4.91
C ALA A 502 11.22 -13.28 3.46
N TYR A 503 10.47 -12.44 2.75
CA TYR A 503 10.20 -12.66 1.34
C TYR A 503 11.49 -12.63 0.51
N LYS A 504 12.41 -11.71 0.79
CA LYS A 504 13.71 -11.63 0.11
C LYS A 504 14.61 -12.84 0.41
N ALA A 505 14.50 -13.44 1.60
CA ALA A 505 15.27 -14.63 1.98
C ALA A 505 15.06 -15.82 1.03
N PHE A 506 13.86 -15.99 0.46
CA PHE A 506 13.58 -17.01 -0.56
C PHE A 506 14.40 -16.86 -1.85
N PHE A 507 15.03 -15.70 -2.04
CA PHE A 507 15.86 -15.39 -3.21
C PHE A 507 17.34 -15.23 -2.85
N ALA A 508 17.73 -15.53 -1.60
CA ALA A 508 19.12 -15.51 -1.19
C ALA A 508 19.93 -16.50 -2.05
N GLY A 509 21.15 -16.11 -2.41
CA GLY A 509 22.03 -16.89 -3.30
C GLY A 509 21.75 -16.75 -4.80
N GLN A 510 20.70 -16.02 -5.22
CA GLN A 510 20.49 -15.74 -6.64
C GLN A 510 21.39 -14.61 -7.16
N VAL A 511 21.83 -14.73 -8.41
CA VAL A 511 22.66 -13.72 -9.09
C VAL A 511 21.81 -12.50 -9.44
N ARG A 512 22.26 -11.31 -9.03
CA ARG A 512 21.63 -10.04 -9.40
C ARG A 512 21.72 -9.82 -10.91
N ALA A 513 20.63 -9.34 -11.50
CA ALA A 513 20.60 -8.94 -12.90
C ALA A 513 21.30 -7.57 -13.05
N PRO A 514 22.48 -7.49 -13.71
CA PRO A 514 23.23 -6.23 -13.80
C PRO A 514 22.40 -5.10 -14.42
N ILE A 515 21.58 -5.45 -15.41
CA ILE A 515 20.70 -4.52 -16.13
C ILE A 515 19.57 -3.93 -15.28
N SER A 516 19.26 -4.54 -14.12
CA SER A 516 18.13 -4.12 -13.27
C SER A 516 18.26 -2.66 -12.86
N GLU A 517 19.45 -2.25 -12.41
CA GLU A 517 19.65 -0.88 -11.96
C GLU A 517 19.49 0.12 -13.10
N GLU A 518 20.00 -0.22 -14.28
CA GLU A 518 19.92 0.64 -15.47
C GLU A 518 18.46 0.93 -15.85
N ILE A 519 17.61 -0.10 -15.79
CA ILE A 519 16.18 0.04 -16.10
C ILE A 519 15.44 0.77 -14.99
N TRP A 520 15.52 0.25 -13.76
CA TRP A 520 14.56 0.61 -12.71
C TRP A 520 14.95 1.87 -11.93
N ARG A 521 16.23 2.27 -11.91
CA ARG A 521 16.68 3.54 -11.31
C ARG A 521 16.61 4.73 -12.27
N SER A 522 16.24 4.52 -13.53
CA SER A 522 15.98 5.60 -14.50
C SER A 522 14.72 6.40 -14.14
N ARG A 523 14.56 7.60 -14.71
CA ARG A 523 13.34 8.41 -14.67
C ARG A 523 12.42 8.18 -15.87
N ALA A 524 12.79 7.27 -16.77
CA ALA A 524 12.00 6.95 -17.96
C ALA A 524 10.54 6.59 -17.60
N PRO A 525 9.57 6.97 -18.45
CA PRO A 525 8.19 6.54 -18.31
C PRO A 525 8.11 5.01 -18.18
N TYR A 526 7.14 4.52 -17.41
CA TYR A 526 7.05 3.09 -17.10
C TYR A 526 6.84 2.23 -18.36
N SER A 527 6.17 2.76 -19.39
CA SER A 527 6.04 2.10 -20.70
C SER A 527 7.41 1.81 -21.34
N CYS A 528 8.32 2.78 -21.28
CA CYS A 528 9.67 2.67 -21.81
C CYS A 528 10.50 1.68 -20.98
N LYS A 529 10.39 1.73 -19.64
CA LYS A 529 11.03 0.76 -18.72
C LYS A 529 10.55 -0.67 -18.96
N PHE A 530 9.24 -0.86 -19.17
CA PHE A 530 8.66 -2.17 -19.45
C PHE A 530 9.17 -2.73 -20.78
N PHE A 531 9.29 -1.88 -21.81
CA PHE A 531 9.92 -2.25 -23.07
C PHE A 531 11.39 -2.63 -22.88
N ALA A 532 12.17 -1.78 -22.21
CA ALA A 532 13.57 -2.04 -21.87
C ALA A 532 13.74 -3.38 -21.13
N TRP A 533 12.82 -3.72 -20.22
CA TRP A 533 12.81 -5.00 -19.52
C TRP A 533 12.47 -6.20 -20.42
N LEU A 534 11.59 -6.03 -21.41
CA LEU A 534 11.37 -7.06 -22.44
C LEU A 534 12.60 -7.20 -23.35
N ALA A 535 13.22 -6.07 -23.71
CA ALA A 535 14.40 -6.02 -24.55
C ALA A 535 15.57 -6.75 -23.90
N SER A 536 15.82 -6.52 -22.61
CA SER A 536 16.90 -7.19 -21.87
C SER A 536 16.71 -8.70 -21.70
N LYS A 537 15.53 -9.23 -22.01
CA LYS A 537 15.22 -10.67 -22.02
C LYS A 537 15.08 -11.25 -23.42
N ASN A 538 15.35 -10.46 -24.45
CA ASN A 538 15.08 -10.78 -25.86
C ASN A 538 13.63 -11.27 -26.08
N ARG A 539 12.66 -10.53 -25.52
CA ARG A 539 11.22 -10.87 -25.56
C ARG A 539 10.35 -9.89 -26.35
N CYS A 540 10.96 -8.92 -27.03
CA CYS A 540 10.29 -8.07 -28.03
C CYS A 540 9.98 -8.87 -29.31
N TRP A 541 8.99 -8.47 -30.10
CA TRP A 541 8.58 -9.18 -31.33
C TRP A 541 9.36 -8.70 -32.56
N THR A 542 10.60 -9.16 -32.69
CA THR A 542 11.48 -8.99 -33.85
C THR A 542 11.27 -10.13 -34.88
N ALA A 543 11.71 -9.95 -36.13
CA ALA A 543 11.54 -10.94 -37.19
C ALA A 543 12.21 -12.28 -36.85
N ASP A 544 13.40 -12.30 -36.25
CA ASP A 544 14.07 -13.55 -35.81
C ASP A 544 13.18 -14.38 -34.88
N ARG A 545 12.44 -13.70 -33.99
CA ARG A 545 11.59 -14.33 -33.00
C ARG A 545 10.25 -14.80 -33.56
N LEU A 546 9.72 -14.09 -34.56
CA LEU A 546 8.57 -14.53 -35.34
C LEU A 546 8.93 -15.78 -36.15
N ARG A 547 10.11 -15.78 -36.79
CA ARG A 547 10.66 -16.91 -37.56
C ARG A 547 10.80 -18.17 -36.72
N ARG A 548 11.36 -18.07 -35.50
CA ARG A 548 11.44 -19.19 -34.54
C ARG A 548 10.08 -19.77 -34.13
N ARG A 549 8.99 -19.06 -34.38
CA ARG A 549 7.61 -19.51 -34.10
C ARG A 549 6.83 -19.88 -35.37
N GLY A 550 7.47 -19.89 -36.53
CA GLY A 550 6.81 -20.15 -37.82
C GLY A 550 5.77 -19.11 -38.19
N LEU A 551 5.90 -17.87 -37.70
CA LEU A 551 4.99 -16.77 -38.04
C LEU A 551 5.53 -15.96 -39.23
N PRO A 552 4.67 -15.37 -40.07
CA PRO A 552 5.08 -14.51 -41.17
C PRO A 552 5.97 -13.36 -40.67
N CYS A 553 7.10 -13.16 -41.32
CA CYS A 553 8.04 -12.10 -40.97
C CYS A 553 8.90 -11.68 -42.17
N PRO A 554 9.38 -10.43 -42.21
CA PRO A 554 10.37 -9.99 -43.19
C PRO A 554 11.65 -10.84 -43.16
N SER A 555 12.32 -10.96 -44.32
CA SER A 555 13.63 -11.62 -44.45
C SER A 555 14.74 -10.74 -43.85
N ALA A 556 14.67 -9.43 -44.05
CA ALA A 556 15.62 -8.42 -43.60
C ALA A 556 15.01 -7.44 -42.58
N CYS A 557 15.87 -6.64 -41.96
CA CYS A 557 15.53 -5.62 -40.98
C CYS A 557 14.69 -4.50 -41.61
N PRO A 558 13.51 -4.16 -41.05
CA PRO A 558 12.65 -3.11 -41.62
C PRO A 558 13.29 -1.71 -41.68
N LEU A 559 14.39 -1.48 -40.95
CA LEU A 559 15.07 -0.18 -40.93
C LEU A 559 16.20 -0.05 -41.96
N CYS A 560 17.01 -1.10 -42.16
CA CYS A 560 18.15 -1.02 -43.08
C CYS A 560 18.02 -1.89 -44.35
N ASP A 561 17.10 -2.85 -44.34
CA ASP A 561 16.89 -3.84 -45.42
C ASP A 561 18.15 -4.65 -45.81
N GLN A 562 19.17 -4.69 -44.95
CA GLN A 562 20.48 -5.32 -45.23
C GLN A 562 20.71 -6.63 -44.46
N GLU A 563 20.35 -6.66 -43.17
CA GLU A 563 20.64 -7.79 -42.27
C GLU A 563 19.36 -8.36 -41.63
N PRO A 564 19.38 -9.60 -41.11
CA PRO A 564 18.25 -10.14 -40.35
C PRO A 564 17.91 -9.32 -39.11
N GLU A 565 16.61 -9.08 -38.87
CA GLU A 565 16.15 -8.35 -37.68
C GLU A 565 16.33 -9.18 -36.40
N THR A 566 17.41 -8.93 -35.66
CA THR A 566 17.54 -9.30 -34.25
C THR A 566 17.39 -8.06 -33.37
N LEU A 567 17.14 -8.24 -32.08
CA LEU A 567 17.03 -7.10 -31.16
C LEU A 567 18.35 -6.33 -31.00
N GLN A 568 19.49 -7.04 -30.98
CA GLN A 568 20.82 -6.43 -30.93
C GLN A 568 21.09 -5.61 -32.21
N HIS A 569 20.85 -6.21 -33.38
CA HIS A 569 20.95 -5.49 -34.64
C HIS A 569 20.01 -4.27 -34.64
N LEU A 570 18.73 -4.45 -34.30
CA LEU A 570 17.76 -3.36 -34.34
C LEU A 570 18.14 -2.17 -33.43
N LEU A 571 18.63 -2.42 -32.22
CA LEU A 571 18.88 -1.37 -31.23
C LEU A 571 20.30 -0.80 -31.27
N LEU A 572 21.30 -1.55 -31.76
CA LEU A 572 22.70 -1.14 -31.79
C LEU A 572 23.34 -1.25 -33.18
N GLY A 573 23.18 -2.38 -33.88
CA GLY A 573 23.95 -2.68 -35.10
C GLY A 573 23.42 -2.04 -36.40
N CYS A 574 22.11 -1.82 -36.50
CA CYS A 574 21.44 -1.29 -37.68
C CYS A 574 21.99 0.10 -38.03
N VAL A 575 22.25 0.38 -39.32
CA VAL A 575 22.79 1.69 -39.76
C VAL A 575 21.97 2.87 -39.24
N VAL A 576 20.63 2.78 -39.29
CA VAL A 576 19.73 3.81 -38.76
C VAL A 576 19.86 3.97 -37.24
N ALA A 577 20.06 2.87 -36.51
CA ALA A 577 20.28 2.90 -35.06
C ALA A 577 21.65 3.49 -34.72
N ARG A 578 22.71 3.13 -35.46
CA ARG A 578 24.07 3.66 -35.29
C ARG A 578 24.13 5.15 -35.56
N GLU A 579 23.47 5.64 -36.61
CA GLU A 579 23.34 7.07 -36.90
C GLU A 579 22.60 7.79 -35.78
N THR A 580 21.51 7.20 -35.26
CA THR A 580 20.76 7.75 -34.12
C THR A 580 21.65 7.84 -32.88
N TRP A 581 22.46 6.80 -32.59
CA TRP A 581 23.40 6.79 -31.48
C TRP A 581 24.52 7.80 -31.66
N ALA A 582 25.13 7.88 -32.85
CA ALA A 582 26.18 8.86 -33.15
C ALA A 582 25.69 10.29 -32.87
N TRP A 583 24.47 10.61 -33.32
CA TRP A 583 23.85 11.90 -33.04
C TRP A 583 23.57 12.12 -31.55
N ALA A 584 22.88 11.19 -30.89
CA ALA A 584 22.49 11.34 -29.48
C ALA A 584 23.72 11.44 -28.56
N LEU A 585 24.74 10.62 -28.80
CA LEU A 585 25.98 10.61 -28.04
C LEU A 585 26.82 11.88 -28.27
N ARG A 586 26.84 12.43 -29.49
CA ARG A 586 27.44 13.74 -29.75
C ARG A 586 26.75 14.83 -28.92
N CYS A 587 25.42 14.85 -28.89
CA CYS A 587 24.66 15.80 -28.07
C CYS A 587 24.95 15.66 -26.57
N TRP A 588 25.33 14.47 -26.10
CA TRP A 588 25.70 14.22 -24.70
C TRP A 588 27.20 14.36 -24.41
N GLY A 589 28.02 14.63 -25.43
CA GLY A 589 29.48 14.64 -25.34
C GLY A 589 30.04 13.28 -24.90
N ARG A 590 29.54 12.19 -25.50
CA ARG A 590 29.87 10.79 -25.19
C ARG A 590 30.11 9.95 -26.43
N GLU A 591 30.78 10.51 -27.44
CA GLU A 591 31.04 9.83 -28.71
C GLU A 591 31.82 8.51 -28.54
N GLU A 592 32.59 8.37 -27.45
CA GLU A 592 33.31 7.15 -27.07
C GLU A 592 32.37 5.98 -26.70
N TRP A 593 31.06 6.20 -26.59
CA TRP A 593 30.07 5.15 -26.35
C TRP A 593 29.43 4.58 -27.60
N LEU A 594 29.87 5.01 -28.79
CA LEU A 594 29.30 4.52 -30.05
C LEU A 594 29.28 2.98 -30.06
N PRO A 595 28.13 2.34 -30.36
CA PRO A 595 28.06 0.89 -30.42
C PRO A 595 28.93 0.33 -31.55
N ASP A 596 29.75 -0.65 -31.22
CA ASP A 596 30.32 -1.57 -32.19
C ASP A 596 29.22 -2.58 -32.58
N PRO A 597 28.97 -2.84 -33.89
CA PRO A 597 27.98 -3.80 -34.36
C PRO A 597 28.02 -5.17 -33.67
N ASP A 598 29.21 -5.64 -33.29
CA ASP A 598 29.41 -6.99 -32.74
C ASP A 598 29.22 -7.06 -31.21
N THR A 599 29.11 -5.92 -30.52
CA THR A 599 28.95 -5.92 -29.05
C THR A 599 27.56 -6.36 -28.63
N ASP A 600 27.47 -7.27 -27.65
CA ASP A 600 26.20 -7.68 -27.04
C ASP A 600 25.45 -6.49 -26.44
N LEU A 601 24.12 -6.47 -26.60
CA LEU A 601 23.26 -5.37 -26.13
C LEU A 601 23.39 -5.11 -24.63
N LEU A 602 23.45 -6.16 -23.81
CA LEU A 602 23.52 -6.02 -22.35
C LEU A 602 24.91 -5.62 -21.90
N GLU A 603 25.94 -6.17 -22.53
CA GLU A 603 27.33 -5.79 -22.30
C GLU A 603 27.56 -4.31 -22.65
N TRP A 604 27.12 -3.88 -23.83
CA TRP A 604 27.21 -2.49 -24.27
C TRP A 604 26.49 -1.54 -23.31
N TRP A 605 25.31 -1.92 -22.81
CA TRP A 605 24.52 -1.07 -21.93
C TRP A 605 25.14 -0.99 -20.53
N THR A 606 25.57 -2.11 -19.96
CA THR A 606 26.05 -2.17 -18.56
C THR A 606 27.48 -1.63 -18.39
N SER A 607 28.28 -1.60 -19.45
CA SER A 607 29.66 -1.10 -19.42
C SER A 607 29.79 0.44 -19.38
N ARG A 608 28.69 1.19 -19.48
CA ARG A 608 28.72 2.66 -19.54
C ARG A 608 28.81 3.30 -18.16
N ALA A 609 30.01 3.69 -17.76
CA ALA A 609 30.27 4.42 -16.52
C ALA A 609 29.89 5.91 -16.66
N CYS A 610 29.00 6.39 -15.79
CA CYS A 610 28.61 7.81 -15.72
C CYS A 610 28.89 8.37 -14.31
N PRO A 611 29.37 9.63 -14.19
CA PRO A 611 29.45 10.35 -12.92
C PRO A 611 28.13 10.27 -12.15
N THR A 612 28.23 10.16 -10.83
CA THR A 612 27.07 9.92 -9.94
C THR A 612 25.95 10.94 -10.09
N ALA A 613 26.29 12.22 -10.36
CA ALA A 613 25.33 13.31 -10.51
C ALA A 613 24.34 13.12 -11.68
N HIS A 614 24.78 12.59 -12.83
CA HIS A 614 23.96 12.48 -14.05
C HIS A 614 23.54 11.05 -14.40
N ARG A 615 23.91 10.06 -13.58
CA ARG A 615 23.68 8.64 -13.87
C ARG A 615 22.20 8.29 -14.12
N ARG A 616 21.26 8.92 -13.40
CA ARG A 616 19.82 8.68 -13.60
C ARG A 616 19.29 9.24 -14.92
N ASP A 617 19.81 10.38 -15.33
CA ASP A 617 19.39 11.04 -16.57
C ASP A 617 19.95 10.29 -17.78
N MET A 618 21.21 9.86 -17.71
CA MET A 618 21.81 9.02 -18.76
C MET A 618 21.11 7.67 -18.93
N ARG A 619 20.78 6.99 -17.83
CA ARG A 619 19.93 5.79 -17.85
C ARG A 619 18.60 6.03 -18.56
N THR A 620 18.01 7.19 -18.32
CA THR A 620 16.73 7.58 -18.93
C THR A 620 16.90 7.81 -20.43
N ALA A 621 17.92 8.56 -20.82
CA ALA A 621 18.21 8.91 -22.19
C ALA A 621 18.46 7.66 -23.05
N ILE A 622 19.27 6.71 -22.56
CA ILE A 622 19.52 5.42 -23.23
C ILE A 622 18.20 4.66 -23.49
N ILE A 623 17.35 4.54 -22.47
CA ILE A 623 16.05 3.86 -22.58
C ILE A 623 15.13 4.56 -23.58
N LEU A 624 15.15 5.90 -23.62
CA LEU A 624 14.36 6.68 -24.56
C LEU A 624 14.85 6.45 -26.01
N VAL A 625 16.15 6.43 -26.27
CA VAL A 625 16.71 6.12 -27.59
C VAL A 625 16.24 4.73 -28.05
N PHE A 626 16.39 3.70 -27.21
CA PHE A 626 15.89 2.36 -27.55
C PHE A 626 14.39 2.35 -27.83
N TRP A 627 13.61 3.06 -27.02
CA TRP A 627 12.16 3.16 -27.19
C TRP A 627 11.78 3.86 -28.50
N CYS A 628 12.46 4.94 -28.86
CA CYS A 628 12.20 5.69 -30.10
C CYS A 628 12.58 4.89 -31.34
N ILE A 629 13.72 4.18 -31.33
CA ILE A 629 14.10 3.23 -32.39
C ILE A 629 13.01 2.15 -32.54
N TRP A 630 12.59 1.54 -31.43
CA TRP A 630 11.53 0.51 -31.44
C TRP A 630 10.19 1.04 -31.96
N ARG A 631 9.79 2.24 -31.55
CA ARG A 631 8.57 2.89 -32.05
C ARG A 631 8.67 3.16 -33.55
N HIS A 632 9.78 3.72 -34.01
CA HIS A 632 9.98 4.01 -35.43
C HIS A 632 9.94 2.75 -36.28
N ARG A 633 10.61 1.68 -35.85
CA ARG A 633 10.49 0.36 -36.49
C ARG A 633 9.04 -0.09 -36.61
N ASN A 634 8.23 0.09 -35.56
CA ASN A 634 6.82 -0.29 -35.62
C ASN A 634 6.01 0.61 -36.55
N ASP A 635 6.34 1.90 -36.65
CA ASP A 635 5.71 2.80 -37.62
C ASP A 635 6.04 2.39 -39.06
N VAL A 636 7.28 1.95 -39.33
CA VAL A 636 7.66 1.41 -40.64
C VAL A 636 6.87 0.14 -40.97
N VAL A 637 6.80 -0.79 -40.01
CA VAL A 637 6.16 -2.10 -40.23
C VAL A 637 4.63 -2.03 -40.31
N PHE A 638 3.98 -1.19 -39.50
CA PHE A 638 2.53 -1.19 -39.34
C PHE A 638 1.83 0.05 -39.89
N ASN A 639 2.53 1.17 -40.01
CA ASN A 639 1.94 2.47 -40.39
C ASN A 639 2.51 3.02 -41.71
N GLY A 640 3.33 2.25 -42.43
CA GLY A 640 3.89 2.64 -43.73
C GLY A 640 4.91 3.79 -43.67
N ALA A 641 5.52 4.05 -42.50
CA ALA A 641 6.55 5.07 -42.39
C ALA A 641 7.84 4.68 -43.14
N VAL A 642 8.62 5.66 -43.58
CA VAL A 642 9.94 5.43 -44.20
C VAL A 642 11.01 5.35 -43.10
N ALA A 643 11.94 4.40 -43.23
CA ALA A 643 13.07 4.27 -42.33
C ALA A 643 13.98 5.51 -42.41
N SER A 644 14.23 6.17 -41.27
CA SER A 644 15.01 7.42 -41.23
C SER A 644 15.49 7.70 -39.81
N HIS A 645 16.78 8.02 -39.64
CA HIS A 645 17.30 8.46 -38.35
C HIS A 645 16.73 9.84 -37.98
N GLY A 646 16.42 10.70 -38.96
CA GLY A 646 15.79 12.01 -38.75
C GLY A 646 14.43 11.87 -38.06
N ALA A 647 13.60 10.93 -38.52
CA ALA A 647 12.31 10.66 -37.89
C ALA A 647 12.44 10.15 -36.44
N ILE A 648 13.53 9.45 -36.10
CA ILE A 648 13.81 9.01 -34.72
C ILE A 648 14.31 10.19 -33.88
N ARG A 649 15.19 11.02 -34.45
CA ARG A 649 15.71 12.24 -33.84
C ARG A 649 14.57 13.17 -33.42
N ASP A 650 13.64 13.42 -34.33
CA ASP A 650 12.50 14.33 -34.10
C ASP A 650 11.51 13.76 -33.06
N LYS A 651 11.51 12.45 -32.80
CA LYS A 651 10.77 11.83 -31.68
C LYS A 651 11.51 11.93 -30.34
N LEU A 652 12.84 11.87 -30.34
CA LEU A 652 13.67 11.96 -29.14
C LEU A 652 13.79 13.39 -28.62
N PHE A 653 14.02 14.32 -29.54
CA PHE A 653 14.09 15.74 -29.29
C PHE A 653 13.30 16.41 -30.41
N PRO A 654 11.97 16.50 -30.26
CA PRO A 654 11.20 17.28 -31.21
C PRO A 654 11.78 18.68 -31.21
N SER A 655 11.96 19.28 -32.39
CA SER A 655 12.27 20.70 -32.55
C SER A 655 11.08 21.53 -32.06
N LEU A 656 10.88 21.52 -30.75
CA LEU A 656 9.83 22.21 -30.03
C LEU A 656 10.36 23.62 -29.76
N ASN A 657 10.00 24.51 -30.69
CA ASN A 657 10.30 25.93 -30.58
C ASN A 657 9.21 26.65 -29.79
N LYS A 658 7.95 26.22 -29.93
CA LYS A 658 6.80 26.70 -29.15
C LYS A 658 5.98 25.55 -28.58
N VAL A 659 5.19 25.82 -27.54
CA VAL A 659 4.20 24.90 -26.96
C VAL A 659 2.92 25.67 -26.71
N VAL A 660 1.78 25.16 -27.18
CA VAL A 660 0.46 25.62 -26.73
C VAL A 660 0.06 24.74 -25.55
N PHE A 661 -0.01 25.33 -24.36
CA PHE A 661 -0.48 24.70 -23.14
C PHE A 661 -1.99 24.88 -23.02
N LEU A 662 -2.67 23.80 -22.62
CA LEU A 662 -4.11 23.74 -22.41
C LEU A 662 -4.36 22.96 -21.12
N ASP A 663 -5.15 23.52 -20.22
CA ASP A 663 -5.52 22.86 -18.95
C ASP A 663 -6.52 21.72 -19.18
N ASP A 664 -6.78 20.91 -18.16
CA ASP A 664 -7.71 19.77 -18.27
C ASP A 664 -9.20 20.17 -18.20
N ASP A 665 -9.50 21.37 -17.71
CA ASP A 665 -10.83 21.92 -17.47
C ASP A 665 -11.23 23.03 -18.45
N ILE A 666 -10.71 22.96 -19.68
CA ILE A 666 -11.06 23.86 -20.78
C ILE A 666 -11.96 23.21 -21.83
N VAL A 667 -12.59 24.04 -22.66
CA VAL A 667 -13.19 23.64 -23.94
C VAL A 667 -12.63 24.52 -25.06
N VAL A 668 -12.09 23.87 -26.09
CA VAL A 668 -11.64 24.53 -27.33
C VAL A 668 -12.84 24.67 -28.27
N GLN A 669 -13.22 25.90 -28.60
CA GLN A 669 -14.40 26.20 -29.41
C GLN A 669 -14.06 26.57 -30.86
N ARG A 670 -12.82 26.98 -31.13
CA ARG A 670 -12.34 27.43 -32.44
C ARG A 670 -10.94 26.88 -32.71
N ASP A 671 -10.49 26.97 -33.97
CA ASP A 671 -9.14 26.57 -34.35
C ASP A 671 -8.09 27.41 -33.61
N LEU A 672 -7.15 26.74 -32.95
CA LEU A 672 -6.06 27.35 -32.20
C LEU A 672 -4.76 27.45 -33.00
N SER A 673 -4.73 26.91 -34.23
CA SER A 673 -3.54 26.96 -35.09
C SER A 673 -2.93 28.36 -35.24
N PRO A 674 -3.71 29.47 -35.34
CA PRO A 674 -3.12 30.82 -35.43
C PRO A 674 -2.30 31.23 -34.20
N LEU A 675 -2.51 30.62 -33.03
CA LEU A 675 -1.70 30.86 -31.83
C LEU A 675 -0.21 30.56 -32.07
N TRP A 676 0.09 29.65 -32.98
CA TRP A 676 1.45 29.23 -33.29
C TRP A 676 2.26 30.34 -34.00
N GLU A 677 1.58 31.13 -34.83
CA GLU A 677 2.15 32.20 -35.65
C GLU A 677 2.24 33.55 -34.90
N ILE A 678 1.66 33.65 -33.70
CA ILE A 678 1.76 34.87 -32.88
C ILE A 678 3.23 35.10 -32.52
N ASP A 679 3.74 36.27 -32.90
CA ASP A 679 5.03 36.76 -32.43
C ASP A 679 4.90 37.22 -30.97
N LEU A 680 5.67 36.59 -30.09
CA LEU A 680 5.69 36.95 -28.66
C LEU A 680 6.69 38.07 -28.38
N GLU A 681 7.27 38.71 -29.40
CA GLU A 681 8.21 39.84 -29.28
C GLU A 681 9.42 39.49 -28.39
N GLY A 682 9.92 38.27 -28.52
CA GLY A 682 11.01 37.74 -27.70
C GLY A 682 10.63 37.41 -26.24
N LYS A 683 9.36 37.52 -25.86
CA LYS A 683 8.83 37.04 -24.57
C LYS A 683 8.64 35.52 -24.60
N VAL A 684 8.61 34.93 -23.40
CA VAL A 684 8.56 33.47 -23.24
C VAL A 684 7.12 32.95 -23.22
N ASN A 685 6.18 33.70 -22.66
CA ASN A 685 4.80 33.27 -22.46
C ASN A 685 3.83 34.25 -23.13
N GLY A 686 3.00 33.78 -24.06
CA GLY A 686 1.80 34.45 -24.51
C GLY A 686 0.65 34.09 -23.59
N ALA A 687 0.03 35.09 -22.97
CA ALA A 687 -1.11 34.90 -22.08
C ALA A 687 -2.08 36.09 -22.17
N VAL A 688 -3.37 35.84 -21.96
CA VAL A 688 -4.36 36.90 -21.81
C VAL A 688 -4.11 37.63 -20.49
N GLU A 689 -3.95 38.95 -20.54
CA GLU A 689 -3.82 39.79 -19.36
C GLU A 689 -5.18 39.96 -18.67
N THR A 690 -5.18 39.92 -17.34
CA THR A 690 -6.42 39.98 -16.53
C THR A 690 -6.70 41.38 -16.00
N CYS A 691 -6.09 42.43 -16.55
CA CYS A 691 -6.29 43.80 -16.08
C CYS A 691 -6.46 44.85 -17.20
N ARG A 692 -6.30 44.47 -18.48
CA ARG A 692 -6.47 45.38 -19.62
C ARG A 692 -7.91 45.33 -20.11
N GLY A 693 -8.70 46.29 -19.64
CA GLY A 693 -10.03 46.65 -20.15
C GLY A 693 -11.06 46.79 -19.02
N GLU A 694 -12.12 47.54 -19.27
CA GLU A 694 -13.23 47.78 -18.34
C GLU A 694 -14.18 46.54 -18.24
N ASP A 695 -13.63 45.31 -18.30
CA ASP A 695 -14.21 44.21 -19.07
C ASP A 695 -15.17 43.23 -18.34
N ASN A 696 -16.27 42.91 -19.04
CA ASN A 696 -17.20 41.81 -18.76
C ASN A 696 -16.68 40.40 -19.17
N TRP A 697 -15.41 40.27 -19.62
CA TRP A 697 -14.87 39.05 -20.26
C TRP A 697 -14.02 38.17 -19.34
N VAL A 698 -13.26 38.78 -18.42
CA VAL A 698 -12.30 38.08 -17.57
C VAL A 698 -12.31 38.72 -16.18
N MET A 699 -12.24 37.92 -15.11
CA MET A 699 -12.14 38.45 -13.75
C MET A 699 -10.89 39.32 -13.58
N SER A 700 -11.09 40.62 -13.34
CA SER A 700 -9.97 41.55 -13.19
C SER A 700 -9.10 41.20 -11.98
N LYS A 701 -7.81 40.89 -12.20
CA LYS A 701 -6.87 40.53 -11.14
C LYS A 701 -5.52 41.21 -11.33
N ARG A 702 -4.95 41.64 -10.21
CA ARG A 702 -3.62 42.25 -10.11
C ARG A 702 -2.77 41.50 -9.10
N PHE A 703 -1.49 41.84 -8.98
CA PHE A 703 -0.59 41.17 -8.05
C PHE A 703 -1.08 41.25 -6.60
N ARG A 704 -1.71 42.37 -6.18
CA ARG A 704 -2.39 42.49 -4.86
C ARG A 704 -3.39 41.37 -4.56
N THR A 705 -3.97 40.74 -5.58
CA THR A 705 -4.93 39.64 -5.40
C THR A 705 -4.25 38.35 -4.95
N TYR A 706 -2.97 38.16 -5.30
CA TYR A 706 -2.24 36.90 -5.15
C TYR A 706 -1.15 36.93 -4.08
N PHE A 707 -0.44 38.05 -3.95
CA PHE A 707 0.71 38.18 -3.07
C PHE A 707 0.37 38.91 -1.76
N ASN A 708 1.11 38.59 -0.70
CA ASN A 708 0.97 39.20 0.62
C ASN A 708 1.87 40.43 0.74
N PHE A 709 1.33 41.60 0.38
CA PHE A 709 2.06 42.88 0.44
C PHE A 709 2.35 43.39 1.85
N SER A 710 1.80 42.75 2.88
CA SER A 710 2.24 43.02 4.27
C SER A 710 3.61 42.41 4.59
N HIS A 711 4.15 41.55 3.71
CA HIS A 711 5.47 40.94 3.89
C HIS A 711 6.57 41.79 3.25
N PRO A 712 7.63 42.21 3.98
CA PRO A 712 8.63 43.17 3.50
C PRO A 712 9.36 42.75 2.21
N VAL A 713 9.59 41.45 2.02
CA VAL A 713 10.25 40.92 0.80
C VAL A 713 9.36 41.08 -0.43
N ILE A 714 8.04 40.95 -0.29
CA ILE A 714 7.10 41.12 -1.40
C ILE A 714 6.89 42.59 -1.70
N GLU A 715 6.66 43.40 -0.67
CA GLU A 715 6.49 44.86 -0.79
C GLU A 715 7.67 45.53 -1.48
N ARG A 716 8.91 45.11 -1.18
CA ARG A 716 10.11 45.68 -1.81
C ARG A 716 10.38 45.18 -3.23
N SER A 717 9.82 44.03 -3.61
CA SER A 717 10.20 43.35 -4.86
C SER A 717 9.14 43.46 -5.95
N LEU A 718 7.87 43.64 -5.59
CA LEU A 718 6.72 43.63 -6.51
C LEU A 718 5.92 44.91 -6.38
N ASP A 719 5.28 45.33 -7.48
CA ASP A 719 4.28 46.39 -7.45
C ASP A 719 2.86 45.76 -7.35
N PRO A 720 2.04 46.16 -6.36
CA PRO A 720 0.67 45.65 -6.21
C PRO A 720 -0.24 45.92 -7.42
N GLU A 721 0.06 46.94 -8.23
CA GLU A 721 -0.70 47.32 -9.41
C GLU A 721 -0.31 46.55 -10.66
N GLU A 722 0.73 45.72 -10.62
CA GLU A 722 1.10 44.89 -11.75
C GLU A 722 -0.04 43.97 -12.18
N CYS A 723 -0.20 43.89 -13.50
CA CYS A 723 -1.20 43.07 -14.14
C CYS A 723 -0.91 41.58 -13.90
N ALA A 724 -1.90 40.81 -13.47
CA ALA A 724 -1.81 39.36 -13.54
C ALA A 724 -2.22 38.88 -14.95
N TRP A 725 -1.82 37.66 -15.30
CA TRP A 725 -2.17 37.01 -16.56
C TRP A 725 -2.87 35.68 -16.30
N ALA A 726 -3.66 35.23 -17.28
CA ALA A 726 -4.47 34.03 -17.20
C ALA A 726 -3.65 32.77 -17.48
N TYR A 727 -3.75 31.80 -16.58
CA TYR A 727 -3.17 30.46 -16.75
C TYR A 727 -4.24 29.47 -17.16
N GLY A 728 -3.86 28.48 -17.97
CA GLY A 728 -4.75 27.40 -18.45
C GLY A 728 -4.93 27.38 -19.97
N MET A 729 -4.59 28.48 -20.64
CA MET A 729 -4.27 28.48 -22.06
C MET A 729 -3.14 29.47 -22.28
N ASN A 730 -1.99 28.96 -22.72
CA ASN A 730 -0.78 29.75 -22.82
C ASN A 730 0.05 29.29 -24.03
N VAL A 731 0.80 30.20 -24.63
CA VAL A 731 1.76 29.87 -25.70
C VAL A 731 3.16 30.10 -25.16
N PHE A 732 3.98 29.06 -25.05
CA PHE A 732 5.34 29.16 -24.55
C PHE A 732 6.34 29.06 -25.68
N ASP A 733 7.18 30.09 -25.85
CA ASP A 733 8.36 30.03 -26.71
C ASP A 733 9.53 29.42 -25.93
N LEU A 734 9.90 28.21 -26.30
CA LEU A 734 10.94 27.43 -25.65
C LEU A 734 12.34 27.86 -26.06
N GLU A 735 12.50 28.51 -27.21
CA GLU A 735 13.80 29.06 -27.61
C GLU A 735 14.11 30.32 -26.79
N ALA A 736 13.12 31.21 -26.65
CA ALA A 736 13.19 32.35 -25.74
C ALA A 736 13.42 31.87 -24.31
N TRP A 737 12.67 30.86 -23.82
CA TRP A 737 12.84 30.34 -22.46
C TRP A 737 14.28 29.91 -22.18
N ARG A 738 14.91 29.16 -23.09
CA ARG A 738 16.30 28.68 -22.91
C ARG A 738 17.32 29.81 -22.74
N LYS A 739 17.01 31.03 -23.20
CA LYS A 739 17.86 32.23 -23.09
C LYS A 739 17.58 33.04 -21.81
N THR A 740 16.65 32.61 -20.95
CA THR A 740 16.24 33.32 -19.73
C THR A 740 16.61 32.60 -18.43
N ASN A 741 16.53 33.31 -17.30
CA ASN A 741 16.76 32.81 -15.95
C ASN A 741 15.46 32.45 -15.18
N ILE A 742 14.32 32.32 -15.86
CA ILE A 742 12.99 32.09 -15.26
C ILE A 742 13.00 30.91 -14.26
N ARG A 743 13.70 29.81 -14.60
CA ARG A 743 13.80 28.63 -13.73
C ARG A 743 14.48 28.96 -12.40
N ASP A 744 15.54 29.74 -12.44
CA ASP A 744 16.32 30.08 -11.26
C ASP A 744 15.57 31.10 -10.39
N THR A 745 14.87 32.05 -11.03
CA THR A 745 13.92 32.97 -10.37
C THR A 745 12.81 32.21 -9.65
N TYR A 746 12.18 31.23 -10.30
CA TYR A 746 11.18 30.37 -9.66
C TYR A 746 11.72 29.66 -8.42
N HIS A 747 12.90 29.03 -8.53
CA HIS A 747 13.51 28.32 -7.41
C HIS A 747 13.90 29.24 -6.25
N PHE A 748 14.40 30.43 -6.55
CA PHE A 748 14.68 31.46 -5.55
C PHE A 748 13.42 31.80 -4.74
N TRP A 749 12.33 32.18 -5.43
CA TRP A 749 11.09 32.58 -4.78
C TRP A 749 10.42 31.44 -4.02
N LEU A 750 10.49 30.21 -4.54
CA LEU A 750 10.00 29.03 -3.83
C LEU A 750 10.76 28.80 -2.52
N LYS A 751 12.08 28.98 -2.52
CA LYS A 751 12.92 28.87 -1.32
C LYS A 751 12.59 29.96 -0.30
N GLU A 752 12.39 31.20 -0.75
CA GLU A 752 11.99 32.30 0.14
C GLU A 752 10.58 32.08 0.72
N ASN A 753 9.64 31.59 -0.08
CA ASN A 753 8.31 31.26 0.41
C ASN A 753 8.36 30.16 1.47
N LEU A 754 9.19 29.12 1.28
CA LEU A 754 9.41 28.09 2.28
C LEU A 754 10.01 28.64 3.58
N LYS A 755 10.99 29.56 3.51
CA LYS A 755 11.56 30.22 4.69
C LYS A 755 10.53 31.08 5.44
N SER A 756 9.60 31.71 4.72
CA SER A 756 8.53 32.53 5.30
C SER A 756 7.37 31.75 5.94
N GLY A 757 7.43 30.41 5.93
CA GLY A 757 6.32 29.57 6.37
C GLY A 757 5.14 29.54 5.39
N LEU A 758 5.41 29.68 4.08
CA LEU A 758 4.43 29.70 2.98
C LEU A 758 3.46 30.89 3.00
N THR A 759 3.92 32.06 3.48
CA THR A 759 3.07 33.23 3.70
C THR A 759 3.21 34.33 2.64
N LEU A 760 4.10 34.18 1.65
CA LEU A 760 4.35 35.22 0.65
C LEU A 760 3.20 35.40 -0.35
N TRP A 761 2.38 34.37 -0.58
CA TRP A 761 1.26 34.40 -1.51
C TRP A 761 0.20 33.34 -1.19
N LYS A 762 -1.00 33.48 -1.78
CA LYS A 762 -2.09 32.51 -1.65
C LYS A 762 -1.73 31.16 -2.29
N PHE A 763 -2.21 30.06 -1.73
CA PHE A 763 -1.97 28.72 -2.28
C PHE A 763 -2.43 28.60 -3.75
N GLY A 764 -1.59 27.99 -4.58
CA GLY A 764 -1.86 27.78 -6.01
C GLY A 764 -0.57 27.78 -6.84
N THR A 765 -0.66 27.32 -8.09
CA THR A 765 0.46 27.28 -9.05
C THR A 765 0.67 28.61 -9.79
N LEU A 766 -0.38 29.45 -9.87
CA LEU A 766 -0.32 30.73 -10.58
C LEU A 766 0.59 31.78 -9.90
N PRO A 767 0.52 32.05 -8.58
CA PRO A 767 1.39 33.05 -7.96
C PRO A 767 2.89 32.84 -8.20
N PRO A 768 3.46 31.63 -8.04
CA PRO A 768 4.87 31.44 -8.35
C PRO A 768 5.17 31.51 -9.86
N ALA A 769 4.19 31.32 -10.74
CA ALA A 769 4.36 31.56 -12.17
C ALA A 769 4.35 33.06 -12.51
N LEU A 770 3.44 33.85 -11.91
CA LEU A 770 3.37 35.32 -12.11
C LEU A 770 4.72 35.97 -11.81
N ILE A 771 5.37 35.58 -10.70
CA ILE A 771 6.66 36.15 -10.29
C ILE A 771 7.84 35.63 -11.12
N ALA A 772 7.82 34.36 -11.52
CA ALA A 772 8.91 33.76 -12.30
C ALA A 772 8.93 34.27 -13.75
N PHE A 773 7.76 34.50 -14.33
CA PHE A 773 7.61 35.00 -15.70
C PHE A 773 7.48 36.53 -15.76
N ARG A 774 7.66 37.24 -14.65
CA ARG A 774 7.58 38.70 -14.62
C ARG A 774 8.54 39.31 -15.65
N GLY A 775 8.02 40.17 -16.53
CA GLY A 775 8.79 40.75 -17.65
C GLY A 775 8.99 39.83 -18.86
N HIS A 776 8.52 38.58 -18.80
CA HIS A 776 8.65 37.56 -19.86
C HIS A 776 7.29 37.13 -20.44
N VAL A 777 6.24 37.92 -20.23
CA VAL A 777 4.89 37.66 -20.76
C VAL A 777 4.53 38.67 -21.85
N HIS A 778 3.95 38.19 -22.94
CA HIS A 778 3.32 38.98 -23.98
C HIS A 778 1.80 38.89 -23.81
N GLY A 779 1.14 40.05 -23.71
CA GLY A 779 -0.30 40.14 -23.52
C GLY A 779 -1.07 39.80 -24.78
N MET A 780 -1.96 38.81 -24.71
CA MET A 780 -2.76 38.34 -25.84
C MET A 780 -4.18 38.91 -25.81
N ASP A 781 -4.84 38.92 -26.97
CA ASP A 781 -6.23 39.34 -27.11
C ASP A 781 -7.16 38.48 -26.21
N PRO A 782 -8.06 39.09 -25.40
CA PRO A 782 -8.94 38.36 -24.49
C PRO A 782 -9.85 37.32 -25.14
N SER A 783 -10.16 37.44 -26.44
CA SER A 783 -10.95 36.44 -27.16
C SER A 783 -10.27 35.08 -27.24
N TRP A 784 -8.95 35.00 -27.04
CA TRP A 784 -8.23 33.72 -27.03
C TRP A 784 -8.53 32.87 -25.80
N HIS A 785 -8.67 33.48 -24.62
CA HIS A 785 -8.83 32.76 -23.35
C HIS A 785 -9.84 33.45 -22.42
N MET A 786 -11.04 32.89 -22.33
CA MET A 786 -12.02 33.27 -21.32
C MET A 786 -11.92 32.35 -20.11
N LEU A 787 -11.81 32.93 -18.91
CA LEU A 787 -11.73 32.23 -17.63
C LEU A 787 -12.72 32.81 -16.62
N GLY A 788 -12.95 32.08 -15.53
CA GLY A 788 -13.86 32.45 -14.45
C GLY A 788 -15.15 31.65 -14.44
N LEU A 789 -15.35 30.74 -15.40
CA LEU A 789 -16.60 30.02 -15.59
C LEU A 789 -16.94 29.04 -14.46
N GLY A 790 -15.95 28.67 -13.62
CA GLY A 790 -16.19 27.88 -12.41
C GLY A 790 -16.40 28.71 -11.14
N TYR A 791 -16.46 30.05 -11.24
CA TYR A 791 -16.65 30.98 -10.12
C TYR A 791 -17.87 31.91 -10.29
N GLN A 792 -18.30 32.23 -11.52
CA GLN A 792 -19.31 33.25 -11.79
C GLN A 792 -20.55 32.68 -12.49
N GLU A 793 -21.74 32.96 -11.94
CA GLU A 793 -23.02 32.54 -12.50
C GLU A 793 -23.49 33.46 -13.66
N ASN A 794 -23.25 34.76 -13.53
CA ASN A 794 -23.75 35.81 -14.43
C ASN A 794 -22.77 36.15 -15.56
N THR A 795 -22.16 35.15 -16.19
CA THR A 795 -21.27 35.37 -17.35
C THR A 795 -22.08 35.65 -18.62
N ASP A 796 -21.68 36.66 -19.40
CA ASP A 796 -22.28 36.96 -20.69
C ASP A 796 -22.04 35.82 -21.71
N ILE A 797 -23.13 35.16 -22.12
CA ILE A 797 -23.10 33.98 -22.98
C ILE A 797 -22.63 34.33 -24.40
N GLU A 798 -22.89 35.54 -24.89
CA GLU A 798 -22.40 35.97 -26.21
C GLU A 798 -20.88 36.10 -26.24
N SER A 799 -20.29 36.57 -25.14
CA SER A 799 -18.85 36.58 -24.95
C SER A 799 -18.27 35.16 -24.84
N VAL A 800 -18.94 34.24 -24.12
CA VAL A 800 -18.54 32.81 -24.05
C VAL A 800 -18.53 32.17 -25.44
N LYS A 801 -19.54 32.40 -26.28
CA LYS A 801 -19.58 31.89 -27.67
C LYS A 801 -18.47 32.45 -28.56
N LYS A 802 -18.00 33.66 -28.26
CA LYS A 802 -16.97 34.35 -29.04
C LYS A 802 -15.55 33.92 -28.67
N ALA A 803 -15.32 33.43 -27.46
CA ALA A 803 -14.02 32.99 -27.00
C ALA A 803 -13.51 31.74 -27.74
N ALA A 804 -12.24 31.70 -28.10
CA ALA A 804 -11.59 30.54 -28.73
C ALA A 804 -11.42 29.39 -27.73
N VAL A 805 -11.02 29.70 -26.50
CA VAL A 805 -10.95 28.77 -25.37
C VAL A 805 -11.75 29.29 -24.20
N VAL A 806 -12.63 28.45 -23.66
CA VAL A 806 -13.34 28.72 -22.41
C VAL A 806 -12.82 27.82 -21.31
N HIS A 807 -12.60 28.39 -20.13
CA HIS A 807 -11.90 27.74 -19.03
C HIS A 807 -12.79 27.74 -17.78
N TYR A 808 -13.11 26.53 -17.30
CA TYR A 808 -13.94 26.31 -16.12
C TYR A 808 -13.11 26.28 -14.83
N ASN A 809 -12.14 27.17 -14.68
CA ASN A 809 -11.38 27.28 -13.44
C ASN A 809 -12.29 27.67 -12.27
N GLY A 810 -12.09 27.00 -11.14
CA GLY A 810 -12.98 27.11 -9.97
C GLY A 810 -13.69 25.80 -9.64
N GLN A 811 -14.67 25.90 -8.73
CA GLN A 811 -15.34 24.75 -8.12
C GLN A 811 -16.52 24.25 -8.97
N CYS A 812 -17.22 25.16 -9.66
CA CYS A 812 -18.43 24.85 -10.43
C CYS A 812 -18.10 24.26 -11.81
N LYS A 813 -17.50 23.06 -11.84
CA LYS A 813 -17.14 22.37 -13.09
C LYS A 813 -18.36 21.89 -13.87
N PRO A 814 -18.36 21.90 -15.22
CA PRO A 814 -19.55 21.60 -16.03
C PRO A 814 -20.02 20.15 -15.95
N TRP A 815 -19.19 19.23 -15.47
CA TRP A 815 -19.51 17.82 -15.23
C TRP A 815 -19.93 17.52 -13.78
N LEU A 816 -20.11 18.54 -12.94
CA LEU A 816 -20.58 18.39 -11.56
C LEU A 816 -21.99 18.97 -11.40
N ASP A 817 -22.74 18.49 -10.41
CA ASP A 817 -24.11 18.96 -10.13
C ASP A 817 -24.18 20.43 -9.70
N ILE A 818 -23.06 20.97 -9.20
CA ILE A 818 -22.92 22.37 -8.78
C ILE A 818 -22.57 23.32 -9.93
N ALA A 819 -22.52 22.85 -11.18
CA ALA A 819 -22.20 23.72 -12.30
C ALA A 819 -23.31 24.71 -12.62
N PHE A 820 -22.92 25.86 -13.17
CA PHE A 820 -23.86 26.83 -13.71
C PHE A 820 -24.53 26.29 -14.98
N LYS A 821 -25.85 26.09 -14.93
CA LYS A 821 -26.63 25.40 -15.98
C LYS A 821 -26.52 26.07 -17.35
N ASN A 822 -26.46 27.39 -17.39
CA ASN A 822 -26.26 28.19 -18.60
C ASN A 822 -24.90 27.93 -19.29
N LEU A 823 -23.89 27.44 -18.56
CA LEU A 823 -22.54 27.20 -19.07
C LEU A 823 -22.25 25.72 -19.39
N GLN A 824 -23.07 24.78 -18.91
CA GLN A 824 -22.92 23.34 -19.20
C GLN A 824 -23.02 22.95 -20.70
N PRO A 825 -23.88 23.58 -21.54
CA PRO A 825 -24.02 23.24 -22.96
C PRO A 825 -22.70 23.26 -23.74
N PHE A 826 -21.78 24.17 -23.39
CA PHE A 826 -20.52 24.33 -24.09
C PHE A 826 -19.58 23.12 -23.92
N TRP A 827 -19.67 22.39 -22.80
CA TRP A 827 -18.92 21.16 -22.57
C TRP A 827 -19.70 19.91 -23.02
N THR A 828 -20.97 19.82 -22.63
CA THR A 828 -21.82 18.62 -22.86
C THR A 828 -21.95 18.25 -24.33
N LYS A 829 -21.97 19.21 -25.25
CA LYS A 829 -22.00 18.96 -26.70
C LYS A 829 -20.81 18.15 -27.24
N HIS A 830 -19.69 18.11 -26.53
CA HIS A 830 -18.49 17.35 -26.91
C HIS A 830 -18.40 15.98 -26.23
N VAL A 831 -19.34 15.67 -25.33
CA VAL A 831 -19.35 14.40 -24.61
C VAL A 831 -19.93 13.32 -25.52
N ASN A 832 -19.16 12.24 -25.70
CA ASN A 832 -19.67 11.07 -26.41
C ASN A 832 -20.50 10.21 -25.45
N TYR A 833 -21.81 10.47 -25.37
CA TYR A 833 -22.74 9.72 -24.52
C TYR A 833 -22.95 8.26 -24.95
N SER A 834 -22.57 7.88 -26.17
CA SER A 834 -22.57 6.50 -26.60
C SER A 834 -21.36 5.71 -26.06
N ASN A 835 -20.40 6.38 -25.41
CA ASN A 835 -19.25 5.74 -24.80
C ASN A 835 -19.64 5.01 -23.51
N ASP A 836 -19.42 3.70 -23.46
CA ASP A 836 -19.73 2.86 -22.30
C ASP A 836 -19.11 3.37 -20.99
N PHE A 837 -17.94 4.02 -21.04
CA PHE A 837 -17.30 4.62 -19.86
C PHE A 837 -18.10 5.80 -19.31
N ILE A 838 -18.52 6.73 -20.19
CA ILE A 838 -19.30 7.90 -19.81
C ILE A 838 -20.64 7.49 -19.18
N ARG A 839 -21.29 6.47 -19.77
CA ARG A 839 -22.53 5.89 -19.23
C ARG A 839 -22.33 5.27 -17.85
N ASN A 840 -21.24 4.54 -17.63
CA ASN A 840 -20.90 3.93 -16.35
C ASN A 840 -20.48 4.96 -15.28
N CYS A 841 -20.06 6.17 -15.68
CA CYS A 841 -19.78 7.28 -14.78
C CYS A 841 -21.03 8.08 -14.40
N HIS A 842 -22.24 7.65 -14.80
CA HIS A 842 -23.50 8.37 -14.59
C HIS A 842 -23.53 9.80 -15.15
N ILE A 843 -22.68 10.10 -16.14
CA ILE A 843 -22.73 11.35 -16.89
C ILE A 843 -23.78 11.15 -17.98
N LEU A 844 -25.01 11.56 -17.67
CA LEU A 844 -26.16 11.39 -18.56
C LEU A 844 -26.23 12.52 -19.58
N GLU A 845 -26.80 12.21 -20.75
CA GLU A 845 -27.14 13.22 -21.74
C GLU A 845 -28.17 14.18 -21.10
N PRO A 846 -27.90 15.50 -21.07
CA PRO A 846 -28.83 16.44 -20.50
C PRO A 846 -30.16 16.38 -21.26
N GLN A 847 -31.26 16.16 -20.54
CA GLN A 847 -32.60 16.32 -21.09
C GLN A 847 -32.90 17.82 -21.14
N TYR A 848 -32.40 18.51 -22.17
CA TYR A 848 -32.95 19.82 -22.51
C TYR A 848 -34.34 19.58 -23.13
N ASP A 849 -35.37 20.23 -22.59
CA ASP A 849 -36.70 20.24 -23.22
C ASP A 849 -36.54 20.58 -24.71
N ARG A 850 -36.99 19.66 -25.56
CA ARG A 850 -36.90 19.79 -27.02
C ARG A 850 -37.75 20.92 -27.57
#